data_AF-A0A7W4AVX9-F1
#
_entry.id   AF-A0A7W4AVX9-F1
#
_cell.length_a   1.000
_cell.length_b   1.000
_cell.length_c   1.000
_cell.angle_alpha   90.00
_cell.angle_beta   90.00
_cell.angle_gamma   90.00
#
_symmetry.space_group_name_H-M   'P 1'
#
loop_
_entity.id
_entity.type
_entity.pdbx_description
1 polymer ?
#
loop_
_entity_poly.entity_id
_entity_poly.type
_entity_poly.pdbx_seq_one_letter_code
_entity_poly.pdbx_strand_id
1 'polypeptide(L)'
;MDKIEIRGARTHNLKNINLTIPRDKLIVITGLSGSGKSSLAFDTLYAEGQRRYVESLSAYARQFLSLMEKPDVDHIEGLSPAISIEQKSTSHNPRSTVGTITEIYDYLRLLFARVGEPRCPTHNQPLSAQTVSQMVDKVLAMPADSRQMLLAPVVNDRKGEHVKLLESLSAQGYIRARIDGEVCDLTDPPTLDLHIKHTIEVVVDRFKVREDMKQRLAESFETALELSGGIAKIASMEDSSKEELIFSANFACPHCGYSMAELEPRIFSFNNPAGACQTCDGLGVQQFFDPDRVIANDELSLAGGAIRGWDRRNFYYFQMLSSLAEHYKFDVEKPYAELSDKIKKIVLYGSGKQSIAFKYINDRGDVVVRNHPFEGILNNMDRRYRETESNSVRDELSKFINMQPCNSCSGSRLREEARNVFIGELNLPQLTTWSIGEAKQYFDTVEFAGQRAQIAEKILKEISQRLGFLVNVGLNYLSLSRSAETLSGGEAQRIRLASQIGAGLVGVMYVLDEPSIGLHQRDNERLLQTLIHLRDLGNTVIVVEHDEDAIRLADHVIDIGPGAGVHGGEVICDGTLEDILNCEASVTGQYISGKKQIHISDERTPMNPKQVIELFGASGNNLRDVDLTIPVGLFTCITGVSGSGKSTLINDTFFKIAHRMLNGATVDEPAPYRSIEGMEHCDKVVDIDQSPIGRTPRSNPATYTGIFTPIRELFAGTQESRTRGYQVGRFSFNVKGGRCEACQGDGLIKVEMHFLPDVYVPCDSCKGKRYNRETLEVKYKGKNIHEVLQMTVEDARVYFDAIPSIARKLQTLIDVGLAYIRLGQSATTLSGGEAQRVKLAKELSKRDTGKTLYILDEPTTGLHFADIQLLLDVLHRLKSHGNTVVVIEHNLDVIKTADWIIDLGPEGGAGGGMILAAGTPEDVAEHPQSHTARFLKPMLALHKQRAKMK
;
A
#
# COMPACT_ATOMS: atom_id res chain seq x y z
N MET A 1 -36.70 4.63 18.09
CA MET A 1 -36.26 6.04 18.09
C MET A 1 -35.71 6.32 16.70
N ASP A 2 -36.19 7.37 16.06
CA ASP A 2 -35.91 7.80 14.68
C ASP A 2 -34.82 8.89 14.61
N LYS A 3 -34.23 9.25 15.74
CA LYS A 3 -33.21 10.31 15.88
C LYS A 3 -32.10 9.91 16.87
N ILE A 4 -30.94 10.54 16.70
CA ILE A 4 -29.81 10.52 17.63
C ILE A 4 -29.79 11.89 18.33
N GLU A 5 -29.90 11.91 19.66
CA GLU A 5 -29.86 13.14 20.44
C GLU A 5 -28.51 13.26 21.17
N ILE A 6 -27.84 14.38 20.97
CA ILE A 6 -26.57 14.72 21.60
C ILE A 6 -26.81 15.93 22.51
N ARG A 7 -26.40 15.83 23.77
CA ARG A 7 -26.46 16.92 24.74
C ARG A 7 -25.10 17.22 25.33
N GLY A 8 -24.71 18.49 25.26
CA GLY A 8 -23.51 19.02 25.88
C GLY A 8 -22.20 18.39 25.40
N ALA A 9 -21.99 18.26 24.09
CA ALA A 9 -20.71 17.77 23.57
C ALA A 9 -19.63 18.87 23.65
N ARG A 10 -18.48 18.51 24.25
CA ARG A 10 -17.34 19.40 24.57
C ARG A 10 -15.98 18.85 24.15
N THR A 11 -15.97 17.74 23.40
CA THR A 11 -14.74 17.13 22.89
C THR A 11 -13.90 18.15 22.10
N HIS A 12 -12.63 18.29 22.46
CA HIS A 12 -11.68 19.24 21.88
C HIS A 12 -12.12 20.72 21.96
N ASN A 13 -12.64 21.27 20.87
CA ASN A 13 -13.03 22.67 20.74
C ASN A 13 -14.55 22.87 20.70
N LEU A 14 -15.35 21.80 20.82
CA LEU A 14 -16.80 21.89 20.81
C LEU A 14 -17.30 22.69 22.02
N LYS A 15 -18.21 23.64 21.78
CA LYS A 15 -18.70 24.59 22.80
C LYS A 15 -20.01 24.14 23.43
N ASN A 16 -19.98 22.97 24.08
CA ASN A 16 -21.13 22.41 24.79
C ASN A 16 -22.39 22.28 23.91
N ILE A 17 -22.20 21.73 22.71
CA ILE A 17 -23.24 21.73 21.67
C ILE A 17 -24.35 20.71 21.95
N ASN A 18 -25.57 21.06 21.54
CA ASN A 18 -26.72 20.17 21.54
C ASN A 18 -27.19 19.99 20.11
N LEU A 19 -27.44 18.76 19.69
CA LEU A 19 -27.77 18.44 18.30
C LEU A 19 -28.74 17.26 18.23
N THR A 20 -29.64 17.30 17.25
CA THR A 20 -30.55 16.17 16.95
C THR A 20 -30.30 15.74 15.50
N ILE A 21 -29.80 14.52 15.31
CA ILE A 21 -29.45 13.98 14.00
C ILE A 21 -30.52 12.96 13.58
N PRO A 22 -31.11 13.05 12.37
CA PRO A 22 -32.06 12.04 11.90
C PRO A 22 -31.38 10.69 11.65
N ARG A 23 -32.04 9.58 12.02
CA ARG A 23 -31.55 8.23 11.70
C ARG A 23 -31.96 7.80 10.29
N ASP A 24 -31.24 6.83 9.75
CA ASP A 24 -31.52 6.21 8.44
C ASP A 24 -31.47 7.23 7.29
N LYS A 25 -30.62 8.25 7.45
CA LYS A 25 -30.39 9.35 6.52
C LYS A 25 -28.90 9.47 6.16
N LEU A 26 -28.64 10.12 5.03
CA LEU A 26 -27.33 10.59 4.63
C LEU A 26 -27.12 12.00 5.20
N ILE A 27 -26.26 12.10 6.20
CA ILE A 27 -25.93 13.34 6.90
C ILE A 27 -24.54 13.80 6.48
N VAL A 28 -24.42 15.06 6.07
CA VAL A 28 -23.12 15.68 5.76
C VAL A 28 -22.77 16.71 6.83
N ILE A 29 -21.59 16.56 7.43
CA ILE A 29 -21.01 17.52 8.36
C ILE A 29 -19.97 18.32 7.58
N THR A 30 -20.13 19.64 7.55
CA THR A 30 -19.30 20.56 6.77
C THR A 30 -18.88 21.79 7.59
N GLY A 31 -18.06 22.66 7.00
CA GLY A 31 -17.49 23.85 7.66
C GLY A 31 -15.96 23.92 7.57
N LEU A 32 -15.35 24.98 8.11
CA LEU A 32 -13.92 25.29 7.91
C LEU A 32 -12.96 24.21 8.45
N SER A 33 -11.73 24.16 7.91
CA SER A 33 -10.66 23.29 8.43
C SER A 33 -10.39 23.63 9.91
N GLY A 34 -10.46 22.63 10.80
CA GLY A 34 -10.34 22.85 12.25
C GLY A 34 -11.59 23.40 12.95
N SER A 35 -12.76 23.45 12.30
CA SER A 35 -13.99 23.96 12.93
C SER A 35 -14.58 23.06 14.00
N GLY A 36 -14.21 21.76 14.04
CA GLY A 36 -14.74 20.78 15.01
C GLY A 36 -15.53 19.63 14.38
N LYS A 37 -15.52 19.49 13.04
CA LYS A 37 -16.19 18.40 12.31
C LYS A 37 -15.77 17.01 12.80
N SER A 38 -14.47 16.73 12.77
CA SER A 38 -13.92 15.44 13.20
C SER A 38 -14.11 15.22 14.72
N SER A 39 -14.03 16.30 15.52
CA SER A 39 -14.33 16.26 16.95
C SER A 39 -15.76 15.75 17.23
N LEU A 40 -16.74 16.16 16.42
CA LEU A 40 -18.12 15.69 16.53
C LEU A 40 -18.29 14.29 15.94
N ALA A 41 -17.85 14.08 14.70
CA ALA A 41 -18.11 12.85 13.95
C ALA A 41 -17.33 11.65 14.50
N PHE A 42 -16.02 11.79 14.68
CA PHE A 42 -15.12 10.70 15.05
C PHE A 42 -14.91 10.63 16.56
N ASP A 43 -14.46 11.72 17.16
CA ASP A 43 -14.03 11.71 18.56
C ASP A 43 -15.21 11.72 19.55
N THR A 44 -16.43 12.01 19.08
CA THR A 44 -17.66 11.97 19.89
C THR A 44 -18.61 10.86 19.44
N LEU A 45 -19.19 10.95 18.24
CA LEU A 45 -20.24 10.03 17.78
C LEU A 45 -19.73 8.62 17.54
N TYR A 46 -18.70 8.47 16.70
CA TYR A 46 -18.09 7.16 16.43
C TYR A 46 -17.46 6.56 17.68
N ALA A 47 -16.65 7.35 18.41
CA ALA A 47 -15.98 6.89 19.63
C ALA A 47 -16.99 6.33 20.65
N GLU A 48 -18.09 7.03 20.89
CA GLU A 48 -19.11 6.58 21.83
C GLU A 48 -19.91 5.38 21.30
N GLY A 49 -20.26 5.36 20.01
CA GLY A 49 -20.96 4.23 19.39
C GLY A 49 -20.13 2.94 19.37
N GLN A 50 -18.84 3.04 19.06
CA GLN A 50 -17.90 1.92 19.10
C GLN A 50 -17.68 1.44 20.55
N ARG A 51 -17.41 2.37 21.49
CA ARG A 51 -17.17 2.04 22.90
C ARG A 51 -18.34 1.29 23.50
N ARG A 52 -19.57 1.80 23.36
CA ARG A 52 -20.79 1.15 23.90
C ARG A 52 -20.97 -0.27 23.35
N TYR A 53 -20.67 -0.49 22.08
CA TYR A 53 -20.74 -1.81 21.48
C TYR A 53 -19.66 -2.75 22.01
N VAL A 54 -18.39 -2.33 22.06
CA VAL A 54 -17.27 -3.17 22.52
C VAL A 54 -17.37 -3.48 24.03
N GLU A 55 -17.89 -2.56 24.85
CA GLU A 55 -18.18 -2.79 26.28
C GLU A 55 -19.22 -3.89 26.54
N SER A 56 -20.01 -4.24 25.52
CA SER A 56 -20.98 -5.33 25.57
C SER A 56 -20.39 -6.70 25.22
N LEU A 57 -19.22 -6.75 24.57
CA LEU A 57 -18.63 -8.01 24.07
C LEU A 57 -18.11 -8.92 25.20
N SER A 58 -17.47 -8.36 26.23
CA SER A 58 -17.00 -9.14 27.39
C SER A 58 -16.71 -8.27 28.61
N ALA A 59 -16.75 -8.87 29.80
CA ALA A 59 -16.33 -8.21 31.04
C ALA A 59 -14.85 -7.79 31.00
N TYR A 60 -14.00 -8.57 30.32
CA TYR A 60 -12.59 -8.25 30.09
C TYR A 60 -12.43 -6.98 29.24
N ALA A 61 -13.10 -6.91 28.09
CA ALA A 61 -13.06 -5.73 27.22
C ALA A 61 -13.53 -4.47 27.96
N ARG A 62 -14.58 -4.57 28.80
CA ARG A 62 -15.06 -3.46 29.62
C ARG A 62 -14.01 -2.94 30.60
N GLN A 63 -13.23 -3.82 31.23
CA GLN A 63 -12.15 -3.42 32.13
C GLN A 63 -11.06 -2.65 31.38
N PHE A 64 -10.67 -3.09 30.19
CA PHE A 64 -9.67 -2.39 29.37
C PHE A 64 -10.17 -1.03 28.87
N LEU A 65 -11.41 -0.96 28.38
CA LEU A 65 -12.01 0.28 27.89
C LEU A 65 -12.21 1.32 29.01
N SER A 66 -12.33 0.89 30.27
CA SER A 66 -12.41 1.82 31.40
C SER A 66 -11.12 2.63 31.64
N LEU A 67 -9.99 2.19 31.10
CA LEU A 67 -8.72 2.92 31.11
C LEU A 67 -8.65 4.00 30.02
N MET A 68 -9.55 3.96 29.04
CA MET A 68 -9.62 4.96 27.98
C MET A 68 -10.39 6.19 28.45
N GLU A 69 -9.95 7.36 27.97
CA GLU A 69 -10.66 8.60 28.19
C GLU A 69 -11.98 8.58 27.41
N LYS A 70 -13.11 8.80 28.10
CA LYS A 70 -14.42 8.87 27.47
C LYS A 70 -14.57 10.20 26.74
N PRO A 71 -15.30 10.25 25.61
CA PRO A 71 -15.67 11.52 24.99
C PRO A 71 -16.37 12.45 25.98
N ASP A 72 -16.05 13.73 25.97
CA ASP A 72 -16.65 14.72 26.89
C ASP A 72 -18.02 15.14 26.36
N VAL A 73 -19.04 14.44 26.84
CA VAL A 73 -20.45 14.67 26.49
C VAL A 73 -21.34 14.37 27.69
N ASP A 74 -22.40 15.18 27.89
CA ASP A 74 -23.32 14.96 29.02
C ASP A 74 -24.21 13.75 28.77
N HIS A 75 -24.80 13.67 27.58
CA HIS A 75 -25.71 12.59 27.22
C HIS A 75 -25.75 12.36 25.71
N ILE A 76 -25.79 11.09 25.29
CA ILE A 76 -26.12 10.72 23.92
C ILE A 76 -27.12 9.56 23.94
N GLU A 77 -28.26 9.74 23.26
CA GLU A 77 -29.33 8.77 23.10
C GLU A 77 -29.54 8.40 21.62
N GLY A 78 -30.03 7.19 21.35
CA GLY A 78 -30.35 6.75 19.99
C GLY A 78 -29.16 6.33 19.14
N LEU A 79 -27.95 6.23 19.71
CA LEU A 79 -26.73 5.74 19.04
C LEU A 79 -26.86 4.29 18.56
N SER A 80 -26.44 4.04 17.33
CA SER A 80 -26.19 2.69 16.79
C SER A 80 -24.73 2.27 16.99
N PRO A 81 -24.40 0.97 16.89
CA PRO A 81 -23.03 0.53 16.69
C PRO A 81 -22.38 1.28 15.53
N ALA A 82 -21.19 1.82 15.76
CA ALA A 82 -20.54 2.73 14.82
C ALA A 82 -19.34 2.08 14.14
N ILE A 83 -19.19 2.33 12.84
CA ILE A 83 -18.04 1.91 12.03
C ILE A 83 -17.44 3.16 11.37
N SER A 84 -16.15 3.42 11.60
CA SER A 84 -15.43 4.48 10.91
C SER A 84 -14.78 4.00 9.62
N ILE A 85 -14.82 4.82 8.59
CA ILE A 85 -14.12 4.65 7.31
C ILE A 85 -13.23 5.89 7.10
N GLU A 86 -12.08 5.86 7.75
CA GLU A 86 -11.05 6.91 7.74
C GLU A 86 -9.88 6.55 6.80
N GLN A 87 -9.07 7.55 6.47
CA GLN A 87 -7.85 7.41 5.68
C GLN A 87 -6.63 6.92 6.47
N LYS A 88 -6.78 6.65 7.77
CA LYS A 88 -5.68 6.17 8.61
C LYS A 88 -5.07 4.93 7.98
N SER A 89 -3.75 4.96 7.82
CA SER A 89 -2.95 3.98 7.09
C SER A 89 -3.42 2.56 7.39
N THR A 90 -3.77 1.82 6.34
CA THR A 90 -3.91 0.37 6.38
C THR A 90 -2.63 -0.23 6.96
N SER A 91 -2.79 -1.29 7.75
CA SER A 91 -1.67 -2.03 8.34
C SER A 91 -0.56 -2.27 7.31
N HIS A 92 0.66 -1.80 7.58
CA HIS A 92 1.87 -2.07 6.79
C HIS A 92 2.29 -3.53 6.96
N ASN A 93 1.50 -4.44 6.40
CA ASN A 93 1.81 -5.84 6.34
C ASN A 93 2.12 -6.21 4.88
N PRO A 94 3.37 -6.59 4.56
CA PRO A 94 3.79 -6.89 3.19
C PRO A 94 3.05 -8.11 2.61
N ARG A 95 2.44 -8.93 3.47
CA ARG A 95 1.60 -10.07 3.05
C ARG A 95 0.19 -9.65 2.64
N SER A 96 -0.28 -8.46 2.99
CA SER A 96 -1.64 -8.03 2.65
C SER A 96 -1.73 -7.53 1.21
N THR A 97 -2.77 -7.98 0.50
CA THR A 97 -3.15 -7.53 -0.84
C THR A 97 -4.59 -7.04 -0.87
N VAL A 98 -4.98 -6.34 -1.94
CA VAL A 98 -6.38 -5.95 -2.20
C VAL A 98 -7.32 -7.15 -2.07
N GLY A 99 -6.96 -8.31 -2.65
CA GLY A 99 -7.76 -9.53 -2.56
C GLY A 99 -7.93 -10.06 -1.14
N THR A 100 -6.93 -9.91 -0.26
CA THR A 100 -7.06 -10.33 1.14
C THR A 100 -7.90 -9.36 1.97
N ILE A 101 -7.77 -8.04 1.75
CA ILE A 101 -8.53 -7.03 2.50
C ILE A 101 -10.03 -7.12 2.18
N THR A 102 -10.34 -7.41 0.92
CA THR A 102 -11.73 -7.51 0.41
C THR A 102 -12.35 -8.88 0.64
N GLU A 103 -11.59 -9.83 1.20
CA GLU A 103 -11.91 -11.26 1.34
C GLU A 103 -12.20 -11.98 0.01
N ILE A 104 -12.11 -11.31 -1.14
CA ILE A 104 -12.32 -11.92 -2.46
C ILE A 104 -11.34 -13.06 -2.66
N TYR A 105 -10.09 -12.90 -2.22
CA TYR A 105 -9.10 -13.96 -2.30
C TYR A 105 -9.53 -15.20 -1.52
N ASP A 106 -10.22 -15.04 -0.37
CA ASP A 106 -10.67 -16.18 0.43
C ASP A 106 -11.76 -16.98 -0.29
N TYR A 107 -12.70 -16.30 -0.97
CA TYR A 107 -13.68 -16.93 -1.84
C TYR A 107 -13.02 -17.56 -3.08
N LEU A 108 -11.98 -16.94 -3.66
CA LEU A 108 -11.21 -17.55 -4.74
C LEU A 108 -10.53 -18.84 -4.28
N ARG A 109 -9.92 -18.88 -3.10
CA ARG A 109 -9.34 -20.11 -2.54
C ARG A 109 -10.41 -21.20 -2.40
N LEU A 110 -11.60 -20.84 -1.93
CA LEU A 110 -12.72 -21.77 -1.80
C LEU A 110 -13.18 -22.27 -3.17
N LEU A 111 -13.29 -21.39 -4.17
CA LEU A 111 -13.67 -21.74 -5.54
C LEU A 111 -12.66 -22.72 -6.15
N PHE A 112 -11.37 -22.37 -6.14
CA PHE A 112 -10.30 -23.21 -6.70
C PHE A 112 -10.19 -24.56 -5.97
N ALA A 113 -10.44 -24.62 -4.66
CA ALA A 113 -10.47 -25.89 -3.93
C ALA A 113 -11.65 -26.79 -4.31
N ARG A 114 -12.80 -26.20 -4.69
CA ARG A 114 -14.04 -26.96 -4.94
C ARG A 114 -14.25 -27.34 -6.40
N VAL A 115 -13.89 -26.46 -7.33
CA VAL A 115 -14.12 -26.68 -8.78
C VAL A 115 -12.85 -26.69 -9.61
N GLY A 116 -11.70 -26.34 -9.01
CA GLY A 116 -10.42 -26.33 -9.70
C GLY A 116 -9.97 -27.73 -10.09
N GLU A 117 -9.34 -27.81 -11.26
CA GLU A 117 -8.75 -29.02 -11.80
C GLU A 117 -7.23 -28.98 -11.58
N PRO A 118 -6.68 -29.84 -10.71
CA PRO A 118 -5.25 -29.90 -10.50
C PRO A 118 -4.59 -30.55 -11.72
N ARG A 119 -3.49 -29.98 -12.21
CA ARG A 119 -2.75 -30.49 -13.36
C ARG A 119 -1.30 -30.77 -12.98
N CYS A 120 -0.67 -31.75 -13.64
CA CYS A 120 0.75 -32.02 -13.47
C CYS A 120 1.58 -30.83 -13.98
N PRO A 121 2.54 -30.27 -13.20
CA PRO A 121 3.37 -29.14 -13.66
C PRO A 121 4.19 -29.44 -14.92
N THR A 122 4.64 -30.69 -15.08
CA THR A 122 5.47 -31.13 -16.22
C THR A 122 4.66 -31.56 -17.44
N HIS A 123 3.55 -32.30 -17.24
CA HIS A 123 2.79 -32.93 -18.34
C HIS A 123 1.47 -32.21 -18.66
N ASN A 124 1.07 -31.23 -17.85
CA ASN A 124 -0.20 -30.50 -17.92
C ASN A 124 -1.46 -31.38 -17.97
N GLN A 125 -1.36 -32.63 -17.50
CA GLN A 125 -2.49 -33.56 -17.47
C GLN A 125 -3.29 -33.43 -16.17
N PRO A 126 -4.63 -33.61 -16.23
CA PRO A 126 -5.48 -33.56 -15.05
C PRO A 126 -5.11 -34.66 -14.04
N LEU A 127 -4.93 -34.27 -12.77
CA LEU A 127 -4.78 -35.17 -11.65
C LEU A 127 -6.18 -35.50 -11.15
N SER A 128 -6.63 -36.73 -11.34
CA SER A 128 -7.93 -37.19 -10.83
C SER A 128 -7.73 -38.34 -9.86
N ALA A 129 -8.25 -38.18 -8.65
CA ALA A 129 -8.47 -39.31 -7.75
C ALA A 129 -9.78 -39.99 -8.14
N GLN A 130 -9.74 -41.30 -8.33
CA GLN A 130 -10.93 -42.11 -8.63
C GLN A 130 -11.18 -43.08 -7.49
N THR A 131 -12.45 -43.29 -7.15
CA THR A 131 -12.81 -44.35 -6.20
C THR A 131 -12.75 -45.71 -6.90
N VAL A 132 -12.50 -46.78 -6.16
CA VAL A 132 -12.50 -48.15 -6.70
C VAL A 132 -13.79 -48.42 -7.49
N SER A 133 -14.95 -47.98 -7.01
CA SER A 133 -16.22 -48.11 -7.73
C SER A 133 -16.20 -47.43 -9.10
N GLN A 134 -15.67 -46.21 -9.20
CA GLN A 134 -15.54 -45.50 -10.49
C GLN A 134 -14.56 -46.19 -11.44
N MET A 135 -13.45 -46.73 -10.90
CA MET A 135 -12.49 -47.50 -11.69
C MET A 135 -13.16 -48.74 -12.30
N VAL A 136 -13.91 -49.49 -11.46
CA VAL A 136 -14.67 -50.67 -11.88
C VAL A 136 -15.72 -50.32 -12.92
N ASP A 137 -16.53 -49.29 -12.69
CA ASP A 137 -17.57 -48.88 -13.64
C ASP A 137 -16.97 -48.47 -15.01
N LYS A 138 -15.80 -47.82 -15.02
CA LYS A 138 -15.08 -47.46 -16.26
C LYS A 138 -14.56 -48.68 -17.02
N VAL A 139 -14.10 -49.71 -16.32
CA VAL A 139 -13.68 -50.98 -16.93
C VAL A 139 -14.87 -51.77 -17.47
N LEU A 140 -16.00 -51.77 -16.76
CA LEU A 140 -17.23 -52.42 -17.22
C LEU A 140 -17.85 -51.76 -18.45
N ALA A 141 -17.57 -50.47 -18.68
CA ALA A 141 -18.00 -49.74 -19.89
C ALA A 141 -17.21 -50.10 -21.16
N MET A 142 -16.18 -50.94 -21.07
CA MET A 142 -15.40 -51.43 -22.22
C MET A 142 -16.19 -52.44 -23.08
N PRO A 143 -15.74 -52.72 -24.32
CA PRO A 143 -16.35 -53.77 -25.14
C PRO A 143 -16.41 -55.12 -24.42
N ALA A 144 -17.60 -55.72 -24.43
CA ALA A 144 -17.85 -57.03 -23.83
C ALA A 144 -16.88 -58.09 -24.38
N ASP A 145 -16.49 -59.04 -23.53
CA ASP A 145 -15.54 -60.13 -23.81
C ASP A 145 -14.09 -59.72 -24.16
N SER A 146 -13.75 -58.44 -24.11
CA SER A 146 -12.35 -58.00 -24.28
C SER A 146 -11.45 -58.51 -23.14
N ARG A 147 -10.27 -59.04 -23.48
CA ARG A 147 -9.30 -59.58 -22.51
C ARG A 147 -8.38 -58.48 -21.99
N GLN A 148 -8.43 -58.26 -20.68
CA GLN A 148 -7.70 -57.21 -19.99
C GLN A 148 -6.90 -57.79 -18.82
N MET A 149 -5.74 -57.19 -18.52
CA MET A 149 -4.98 -57.44 -17.30
C MET A 149 -4.96 -56.19 -16.43
N LEU A 150 -5.16 -56.39 -15.12
CA LEU A 150 -4.95 -55.39 -14.09
C LEU A 150 -3.52 -55.48 -13.57
N LEU A 151 -2.82 -54.36 -13.63
CA LEU A 151 -1.42 -54.23 -13.29
C LEU A 151 -1.23 -53.26 -12.14
N ALA A 152 -0.38 -53.62 -11.19
CA ALA A 152 0.08 -52.77 -10.11
C ALA A 152 1.53 -52.33 -10.39
N PRO A 153 1.77 -51.08 -10.83
CA PRO A 153 3.11 -50.59 -11.13
C PRO A 153 3.88 -50.33 -9.83
N VAL A 154 4.73 -51.27 -9.43
CA VAL A 154 5.53 -51.19 -8.20
C VAL A 154 6.85 -50.45 -8.42
N VAL A 155 7.38 -50.47 -9.65
CA VAL A 155 8.57 -49.70 -10.06
C VAL A 155 8.30 -49.07 -11.42
N ASN A 156 8.52 -47.75 -11.53
CA ASN A 156 8.40 -47.02 -12.79
C ASN A 156 9.72 -46.31 -13.10
N ASP A 157 10.38 -46.68 -14.21
CA ASP A 157 11.59 -46.03 -14.75
C ASP A 157 12.72 -45.79 -13.72
N ARG A 158 12.99 -46.76 -12.84
CA ARG A 158 14.05 -46.66 -11.81
C ARG A 158 15.20 -47.62 -12.08
N LYS A 159 16.42 -47.14 -11.89
CA LYS A 159 17.64 -47.95 -11.98
C LYS A 159 17.75 -48.94 -10.82
N GLY A 160 18.19 -50.16 -11.10
CA GLY A 160 18.47 -51.16 -10.09
C GLY A 160 18.11 -52.58 -10.51
N GLU A 161 18.75 -53.56 -9.88
CA GLU A 161 18.49 -54.98 -10.15
C GLU A 161 17.18 -55.48 -9.52
N HIS A 162 16.63 -54.74 -8.55
CA HIS A 162 15.34 -55.00 -7.86
C HIS A 162 15.12 -56.44 -7.33
N VAL A 163 16.19 -57.24 -7.14
CA VAL A 163 16.12 -58.67 -6.74
C VAL A 163 15.28 -58.89 -5.48
N LYS A 164 15.53 -58.10 -4.42
CA LYS A 164 14.78 -58.20 -3.15
C LYS A 164 13.29 -57.92 -3.32
N LEU A 165 12.93 -57.02 -4.25
CA LEU A 165 11.53 -56.70 -4.53
C LEU A 165 10.86 -57.90 -5.22
N LEU A 166 11.51 -58.49 -6.22
CA LEU A 166 10.99 -59.66 -6.95
C LEU A 166 10.84 -60.88 -6.04
N GLU A 167 11.81 -61.14 -5.16
CA GLU A 167 11.73 -62.18 -4.12
C GLU A 167 10.56 -61.91 -3.15
N SER A 168 10.36 -60.66 -2.73
CA SER A 168 9.26 -60.30 -1.82
C SER A 168 7.88 -60.49 -2.46
N LEU A 169 7.73 -60.16 -3.74
CA LEU A 169 6.48 -60.34 -4.49
C LEU A 169 6.17 -61.83 -4.70
N SER A 170 7.19 -62.64 -5.00
CA SER A 170 7.06 -64.09 -5.10
C SER A 170 6.65 -64.71 -3.76
N ALA A 171 7.27 -64.27 -2.65
CA ALA A 171 6.93 -64.71 -1.30
C ALA A 171 5.50 -64.32 -0.86
N GLN A 172 4.96 -63.21 -1.39
CA GLN A 172 3.57 -62.79 -1.19
C GLN A 172 2.57 -63.56 -2.07
N GLY A 173 3.05 -64.45 -2.95
CA GLY A 173 2.23 -65.33 -3.77
C GLY A 173 1.89 -64.81 -5.16
N TYR A 174 2.51 -63.72 -5.62
CA TYR A 174 2.34 -63.24 -7.00
C TYR A 174 3.16 -64.11 -7.96
N ILE A 175 2.52 -64.60 -9.03
CA ILE A 175 3.13 -65.53 -9.99
C ILE A 175 3.68 -64.80 -11.22
N ARG A 176 3.16 -63.61 -11.57
CA ARG A 176 3.53 -62.91 -12.82
C ARG A 176 3.73 -61.42 -12.61
N ALA A 177 4.70 -60.88 -13.31
CA ALA A 177 4.90 -59.44 -13.45
C ALA A 177 5.24 -59.10 -14.90
N ARG A 178 4.85 -57.91 -15.34
CA ARG A 178 5.32 -57.29 -16.57
C ARG A 178 6.56 -56.46 -16.25
N ILE A 179 7.71 -56.87 -16.79
CA ILE A 179 8.98 -56.19 -16.59
C ILE A 179 9.44 -55.68 -17.96
N ASP A 180 9.65 -54.37 -18.07
CA ASP A 180 10.06 -53.67 -19.30
C ASP A 180 9.18 -54.02 -20.52
N GLY A 181 7.88 -54.23 -20.28
CA GLY A 181 6.89 -54.55 -21.31
C GLY A 181 6.66 -56.04 -21.54
N GLU A 182 7.53 -56.92 -21.03
CA GLU A 182 7.39 -58.38 -21.19
C GLU A 182 6.79 -59.04 -19.94
N VAL A 183 5.78 -59.89 -20.11
CA VAL A 183 5.16 -60.64 -19.00
C VAL A 183 6.01 -61.87 -18.68
N CYS A 184 6.61 -61.88 -17.49
CA CYS A 184 7.47 -62.96 -16.99
C CYS A 184 6.85 -63.67 -15.77
N ASP A 185 7.33 -64.87 -15.49
CA ASP A 185 6.98 -65.63 -14.30
C ASP A 185 7.92 -65.25 -13.14
N LEU A 186 7.35 -64.91 -11.97
CA LEU A 186 8.10 -64.48 -10.79
C LEU A 186 8.77 -65.66 -10.05
N THR A 187 8.50 -66.91 -10.44
CA THR A 187 9.26 -68.07 -9.95
C THR A 187 10.65 -68.19 -10.59
N ASP A 188 10.86 -67.58 -11.76
CA ASP A 188 12.14 -67.49 -12.46
C ASP A 188 12.27 -66.10 -13.12
N PRO A 189 12.47 -65.03 -12.32
CA PRO A 189 12.48 -63.67 -12.82
C PRO A 189 13.74 -63.38 -13.65
N PRO A 190 13.66 -62.52 -14.68
CA PRO A 190 14.83 -62.11 -15.46
C PRO A 190 15.83 -61.32 -14.61
N THR A 191 17.12 -61.48 -14.88
CA THR A 191 18.18 -60.69 -14.25
C THR A 191 18.19 -59.26 -14.81
N LEU A 192 17.91 -58.28 -13.97
CA LEU A 192 17.88 -56.86 -14.33
C LEU A 192 19.25 -56.20 -14.12
N ASP A 193 19.57 -55.19 -14.93
CA ASP A 193 20.86 -54.49 -14.90
C ASP A 193 20.82 -53.31 -13.92
N LEU A 194 21.84 -53.20 -13.06
CA LEU A 194 21.94 -52.14 -12.05
C LEU A 194 21.94 -50.71 -12.65
N HIS A 195 22.44 -50.53 -13.87
CA HIS A 195 22.67 -49.23 -14.50
C HIS A 195 21.56 -48.80 -15.48
N ILE A 196 20.69 -49.72 -15.87
CA ILE A 196 19.55 -49.49 -16.76
C ILE A 196 18.30 -49.20 -15.91
N LYS A 197 17.40 -48.36 -16.44
CA LYS A 197 16.13 -48.07 -15.79
C LYS A 197 15.13 -49.15 -16.15
N HIS A 198 14.44 -49.67 -15.13
CA HIS A 198 13.46 -50.75 -15.29
C HIS A 198 12.07 -50.31 -14.83
N THR A 199 11.04 -50.90 -15.44
CA THR A 199 9.63 -50.76 -15.05
C THR A 199 9.08 -52.14 -14.69
N ILE A 200 8.56 -52.29 -13.48
CA ILE A 200 8.05 -53.56 -12.92
C ILE A 200 6.60 -53.36 -12.51
N GLU A 201 5.72 -54.16 -13.10
CA GLU A 201 4.27 -54.06 -12.91
C GLU A 201 3.70 -55.43 -12.59
N VAL A 202 3.17 -55.63 -11.39
CA VAL A 202 2.67 -56.94 -10.95
C VAL A 202 1.31 -57.20 -11.60
N VAL A 203 1.11 -58.41 -12.14
CA VAL A 203 -0.18 -58.81 -12.70
C VAL A 203 -1.09 -59.26 -11.57
N VAL A 204 -2.05 -58.41 -11.19
CA VAL A 204 -2.96 -58.64 -10.07
C VAL A 204 -4.16 -59.48 -10.50
N ASP A 205 -4.78 -59.15 -11.63
CA ASP A 205 -5.89 -59.95 -12.17
C ASP A 205 -5.87 -60.00 -13.71
N ARG A 206 -6.52 -61.03 -14.26
CA ARG A 206 -6.66 -61.31 -15.69
C ARG A 206 -8.09 -61.73 -15.96
N PHE A 207 -8.80 -60.95 -16.77
CA PHE A 207 -10.23 -61.11 -16.91
C PHE A 207 -10.73 -60.77 -18.31
N LYS A 208 -11.98 -61.18 -18.58
CA LYS A 208 -12.76 -60.80 -19.77
C LYS A 208 -13.92 -59.93 -19.34
N VAL A 209 -14.08 -58.74 -19.90
CA VAL A 209 -15.11 -57.77 -19.46
C VAL A 209 -16.51 -58.39 -19.56
N ARG A 210 -17.16 -58.57 -18.40
CA ARG A 210 -18.51 -59.12 -18.21
C ARG A 210 -19.18 -58.43 -17.02
N GLU A 211 -20.50 -58.25 -17.05
CA GLU A 211 -21.23 -57.51 -16.02
C GLU A 211 -21.21 -58.16 -14.63
N ASP A 212 -21.06 -59.48 -14.55
CA ASP A 212 -21.07 -60.26 -13.29
C ASP A 212 -19.79 -60.14 -12.45
N MET A 213 -18.75 -59.48 -12.97
CA MET A 213 -17.43 -59.42 -12.32
C MET A 213 -17.20 -58.19 -11.43
N LYS A 214 -18.25 -57.39 -11.16
CA LYS A 214 -18.14 -56.12 -10.42
C LYS A 214 -17.42 -56.27 -9.07
N GLN A 215 -17.78 -57.28 -8.27
CA GLN A 215 -17.19 -57.52 -6.95
C GLN A 215 -15.72 -57.94 -7.05
N ARG A 216 -15.41 -58.90 -7.91
CA ARG A 216 -14.04 -59.38 -8.13
C ARG A 216 -13.10 -58.26 -8.61
N LEU A 217 -13.58 -57.42 -9.52
CA LEU A 217 -12.80 -56.27 -10.00
C LEU A 217 -12.52 -55.28 -8.87
N ALA A 218 -13.48 -55.01 -7.98
CA ALA A 218 -13.27 -54.12 -6.84
C ALA A 218 -12.16 -54.65 -5.90
N GLU A 219 -12.21 -55.92 -5.50
CA GLU A 219 -11.18 -56.57 -4.66
C GLU A 219 -9.80 -56.55 -5.34
N SER A 220 -9.77 -56.75 -6.66
CA SER A 220 -8.54 -56.72 -7.46
C SER A 220 -7.95 -55.30 -7.55
N PHE A 221 -8.80 -54.28 -7.72
CA PHE A 221 -8.38 -52.88 -7.70
C PHE A 221 -7.85 -52.47 -6.31
N GLU A 222 -8.51 -52.88 -5.22
CA GLU A 222 -8.01 -52.64 -3.85
C GLU A 222 -6.61 -53.24 -3.66
N THR A 223 -6.44 -54.50 -4.06
CA THR A 223 -5.14 -55.19 -4.01
C THR A 223 -4.08 -54.47 -4.86
N ALA A 224 -4.43 -54.05 -6.07
CA ALA A 224 -3.50 -53.36 -6.97
C ALA A 224 -3.07 -51.99 -6.44
N LEU A 225 -4.00 -51.24 -5.86
CA LEU A 225 -3.75 -49.93 -5.28
C LEU A 225 -2.91 -50.03 -4.00
N GLU A 226 -3.17 -51.02 -3.14
CA GLU A 226 -2.37 -51.25 -1.94
C GLU A 226 -0.93 -51.60 -2.29
N LEU A 227 -0.73 -52.46 -3.30
CA LEU A 227 0.59 -52.93 -3.72
C LEU A 227 1.46 -51.83 -4.36
N SER A 228 0.84 -50.93 -5.13
CA SER A 228 1.55 -49.87 -5.87
C SER A 228 1.62 -48.51 -5.16
N GLY A 229 0.97 -48.37 -3.99
CA GLY A 229 0.84 -47.08 -3.30
C GLY A 229 -0.19 -46.13 -3.95
N GLY A 230 -1.21 -46.68 -4.63
CA GLY A 230 -2.38 -45.95 -5.10
C GLY A 230 -2.51 -45.79 -6.61
N ILE A 231 -1.80 -46.59 -7.44
CA ILE A 231 -1.90 -46.56 -8.91
C ILE A 231 -2.29 -47.95 -9.46
N ALA A 232 -3.17 -48.02 -10.44
CA ALA A 232 -3.47 -49.26 -11.14
C ALA A 232 -3.50 -49.02 -12.65
N LYS A 233 -3.10 -50.00 -13.45
CA LYS A 233 -3.17 -49.92 -14.92
C LYS A 233 -4.00 -51.07 -15.48
N ILE A 234 -4.75 -50.79 -16.54
CA ILE A 234 -5.41 -51.80 -17.36
C ILE A 234 -4.72 -51.82 -18.72
N ALA A 235 -4.19 -53.00 -19.07
CA ALA A 235 -3.58 -53.24 -20.37
C ALA A 235 -4.32 -54.36 -21.11
N SER A 236 -4.43 -54.22 -22.44
CA SER A 236 -5.04 -55.24 -23.29
C SER A 236 -4.11 -56.44 -23.45
N MET A 237 -4.67 -57.65 -23.39
CA MET A 237 -3.89 -58.88 -23.65
C MET A 237 -3.77 -59.23 -25.13
N GLU A 238 -4.62 -58.65 -25.97
CA GLU A 238 -4.76 -59.04 -27.38
C GLU A 238 -4.02 -58.08 -28.32
N ASP A 239 -3.84 -56.83 -27.90
CA ASP A 239 -3.22 -55.78 -28.71
C ASP A 239 -2.36 -54.86 -27.84
N SER A 240 -1.04 -55.02 -27.94
CA SER A 240 -0.06 -54.19 -27.24
C SER A 240 0.06 -52.77 -27.81
N SER A 241 -0.63 -52.46 -28.91
CA SER A 241 -0.66 -51.11 -29.50
C SER A 241 -1.80 -50.23 -28.98
N LYS A 242 -2.75 -50.79 -28.23
CA LYS A 242 -3.83 -50.03 -27.58
C LYS A 242 -3.32 -49.27 -26.37
N GLU A 243 -3.78 -48.04 -26.21
CA GLU A 243 -3.46 -47.21 -25.05
C GLU A 243 -3.92 -47.88 -23.73
N GLU A 244 -3.02 -47.88 -22.75
CA GLU A 244 -3.30 -48.39 -21.41
C GLU A 244 -4.13 -47.38 -20.61
N LEU A 245 -5.09 -47.87 -19.84
CA LEU A 245 -5.82 -47.01 -18.91
C LEU A 245 -5.14 -47.01 -17.55
N ILE A 246 -4.75 -45.82 -17.10
CA ILE A 246 -4.14 -45.63 -15.78
C ILE A 246 -5.17 -45.04 -14.82
N PHE A 247 -5.23 -45.61 -13.64
CA PHE A 247 -6.09 -45.24 -12.53
C PHE A 247 -5.23 -44.82 -11.34
N SER A 248 -5.70 -43.83 -10.59
CA SER A 248 -5.04 -43.39 -9.37
C SER A 248 -6.08 -43.18 -8.27
N ALA A 249 -5.83 -43.74 -7.09
CA ALA A 249 -6.62 -43.48 -5.88
C ALA A 249 -6.25 -42.14 -5.23
N ASN A 250 -5.07 -41.60 -5.57
CA ASN A 250 -4.57 -40.30 -5.10
C ASN A 250 -4.60 -39.27 -6.24
N PHE A 251 -4.47 -37.97 -5.93
CA PHE A 251 -4.24 -36.94 -6.97
C PHE A 251 -2.82 -37.06 -7.53
N ALA A 252 -2.55 -38.07 -8.35
CA ALA A 252 -1.22 -38.37 -8.87
C ALA A 252 -1.16 -38.40 -10.40
N CYS A 253 -0.03 -37.99 -10.94
CA CYS A 253 0.24 -37.96 -12.37
C CYS A 253 0.59 -39.37 -12.85
N PRO A 254 -0.12 -39.91 -13.85
CA PRO A 254 0.17 -41.22 -14.41
C PRO A 254 1.57 -41.39 -15.02
N HIS A 255 2.21 -40.29 -15.45
CA HIS A 255 3.48 -40.33 -16.19
C HIS A 255 4.74 -40.19 -15.33
N CYS A 256 4.72 -39.31 -14.32
CA CYS A 256 5.91 -39.04 -13.49
C CYS A 256 5.72 -39.35 -12.01
N GLY A 257 4.54 -39.80 -11.59
CA GLY A 257 4.24 -40.05 -10.19
C GLY A 257 4.17 -38.79 -9.32
N TYR A 258 4.16 -37.59 -9.91
CA TYR A 258 3.90 -36.36 -9.18
C TYR A 258 2.53 -36.45 -8.49
N SER A 259 2.49 -36.36 -7.17
CA SER A 259 1.27 -36.48 -6.38
C SER A 259 1.00 -35.22 -5.57
N MET A 260 -0.28 -34.89 -5.40
CA MET A 260 -0.76 -33.76 -4.64
C MET A 260 -1.65 -34.23 -3.49
N ALA A 261 -1.64 -33.49 -2.38
CA ALA A 261 -2.63 -33.65 -1.32
C ALA A 261 -4.03 -33.22 -1.79
N GLU A 262 -5.06 -33.56 -1.02
CA GLU A 262 -6.43 -33.12 -1.33
C GLU A 262 -6.53 -31.60 -1.48
N LEU A 263 -7.37 -31.15 -2.42
CA LEU A 263 -7.59 -29.73 -2.67
C LEU A 263 -8.38 -29.08 -1.53
N GLU A 264 -7.64 -28.55 -0.56
CA GLU A 264 -8.19 -27.74 0.51
C GLU A 264 -7.91 -26.24 0.31
N PRO A 265 -8.79 -25.32 0.73
CA PRO A 265 -8.57 -23.88 0.57
C PRO A 265 -7.23 -23.37 1.13
N ARG A 266 -6.66 -24.02 2.15
CA ARG A 266 -5.38 -23.63 2.77
C ARG A 266 -4.17 -23.72 1.84
N ILE A 267 -4.21 -24.58 0.82
CA ILE A 267 -3.10 -24.73 -0.15
C ILE A 267 -2.98 -23.49 -1.05
N PHE A 268 -4.09 -22.76 -1.21
CA PHE A 268 -4.14 -21.52 -1.98
C PHE A 268 -3.87 -20.29 -1.10
N SER A 269 -3.49 -20.46 0.16
CA SER A 269 -3.16 -19.35 1.06
C SER A 269 -1.65 -19.18 1.16
N PHE A 270 -1.14 -18.06 0.66
CA PHE A 270 0.26 -17.68 0.86
C PHE A 270 0.58 -17.24 2.30
N ASN A 271 -0.43 -17.11 3.17
CA ASN A 271 -0.25 -16.88 4.61
C ASN A 271 -0.13 -18.18 5.40
N ASN A 272 -0.38 -19.33 4.77
CA ASN A 272 -0.28 -20.64 5.39
C ASN A 272 0.95 -21.38 4.84
N PRO A 273 1.82 -21.98 5.68
CA PRO A 273 2.97 -22.74 5.22
C PRO A 273 2.65 -23.85 4.19
N ALA A 274 1.44 -24.41 4.23
CA ALA A 274 0.98 -25.42 3.27
C ALA A 274 0.87 -24.87 1.84
N GLY A 275 0.53 -23.59 1.66
CA GLY A 275 0.37 -22.94 0.37
C GLY A 275 1.47 -21.94 0.01
N ALA A 276 2.22 -21.44 1.00
CA ALA A 276 3.25 -20.43 0.83
C ALA A 276 4.50 -20.97 0.12
N CYS A 277 5.03 -20.19 -0.82
CA CYS A 277 6.32 -20.45 -1.45
C CYS A 277 7.42 -20.56 -0.39
N GLN A 278 8.19 -21.64 -0.40
CA GLN A 278 9.22 -21.92 0.61
C GLN A 278 10.41 -20.93 0.55
N THR A 279 10.71 -20.39 -0.63
CA THR A 279 11.88 -19.52 -0.82
C THR A 279 11.66 -18.10 -0.28
N CYS A 280 10.43 -17.60 -0.34
CA CYS A 280 10.08 -16.24 0.11
C CYS A 280 9.07 -16.22 1.26
N ASP A 281 8.73 -17.39 1.82
CA ASP A 281 7.72 -17.57 2.88
C ASP A 281 6.40 -16.83 2.60
N GLY A 282 5.93 -16.92 1.34
CA GLY A 282 4.68 -16.30 0.91
C GLY A 282 4.72 -14.78 0.70
N LEU A 283 5.89 -14.12 0.79
CA LEU A 283 6.03 -12.69 0.49
C LEU A 283 5.92 -12.38 -1.00
N GLY A 284 6.36 -13.31 -1.85
CA GLY A 284 6.41 -13.14 -3.31
C GLY A 284 7.58 -12.31 -3.81
N VAL A 285 8.25 -11.58 -2.94
CA VAL A 285 9.45 -10.79 -3.25
C VAL A 285 10.67 -11.33 -2.52
N GLN A 286 11.84 -11.05 -3.06
CA GLN A 286 13.14 -11.28 -2.43
C GLN A 286 13.88 -9.95 -2.32
N GLN A 287 14.44 -9.71 -1.14
CA GLN A 287 15.34 -8.59 -0.91
C GLN A 287 16.73 -8.95 -1.44
N PHE A 288 17.35 -8.03 -2.16
CA PHE A 288 18.73 -8.14 -2.60
C PHE A 288 19.44 -6.80 -2.49
N PHE A 289 20.75 -6.82 -2.33
CA PHE A 289 21.55 -5.59 -2.40
C PHE A 289 21.73 -5.18 -3.85
N ASP A 290 21.24 -3.99 -4.17
CA ASP A 290 21.25 -3.46 -5.52
C ASP A 290 22.62 -2.87 -5.85
N PRO A 291 23.33 -3.40 -6.87
CA PRO A 291 24.62 -2.85 -7.29
C PRO A 291 24.57 -1.35 -7.53
N ASP A 292 23.50 -0.86 -8.16
CA ASP A 292 23.39 0.53 -8.59
C ASP A 292 23.15 1.47 -7.41
N ARG A 293 22.58 0.98 -6.30
CA ARG A 293 22.48 1.74 -5.04
C ARG A 293 23.77 1.73 -4.24
N VAL A 294 24.55 0.66 -4.33
CA VAL A 294 25.82 0.51 -3.61
C VAL A 294 26.91 1.38 -4.23
N ILE A 295 26.86 1.57 -5.55
CA ILE A 295 27.76 2.45 -6.29
C ILE A 295 27.23 3.88 -6.20
N ALA A 296 27.86 4.71 -5.37
CA ALA A 296 27.42 6.08 -5.12
C ALA A 296 27.70 7.02 -6.30
N ASN A 297 28.84 6.82 -6.98
CA ASN A 297 29.25 7.57 -8.17
C ASN A 297 30.26 6.73 -8.95
N ASP A 298 29.95 6.41 -10.21
CA ASP A 298 30.78 5.58 -11.09
C ASP A 298 31.90 6.36 -11.81
N GLU A 299 31.84 7.70 -11.83
CA GLU A 299 32.93 8.58 -12.29
C GLU A 299 34.08 8.64 -11.28
N LEU A 300 33.83 8.30 -10.01
CA LEU A 300 34.87 8.18 -9.00
C LEU A 300 35.58 6.83 -9.11
N SER A 301 36.83 6.80 -8.62
CA SER A 301 37.58 5.55 -8.48
C SER A 301 37.14 4.77 -7.24
N LEU A 302 37.46 3.47 -7.18
CA LEU A 302 37.22 2.66 -5.98
C LEU A 302 37.94 3.27 -4.77
N ALA A 303 39.17 3.75 -4.95
CA ALA A 303 39.92 4.44 -3.90
C ALA A 303 39.29 5.78 -3.49
N GLY A 304 38.70 6.49 -4.45
CA GLY A 304 38.05 7.80 -4.30
C GLY A 304 36.65 7.76 -3.70
N GLY A 305 36.09 6.57 -3.47
CA GLY A 305 34.78 6.41 -2.84
C GLY A 305 33.63 6.16 -3.80
N ALA A 306 33.88 5.52 -4.95
CA ALA A 306 32.82 5.01 -5.81
C ALA A 306 31.82 4.11 -5.04
N ILE A 307 32.33 3.33 -4.08
CA ILE A 307 31.52 2.56 -3.14
C ILE A 307 31.81 3.05 -1.72
N ARG A 308 30.78 3.60 -1.06
CA ARG A 308 30.93 4.22 0.25
C ARG A 308 31.41 3.21 1.30
N GLY A 309 32.45 3.58 2.05
CA GLY A 309 33.03 2.72 3.09
C GLY A 309 33.97 1.64 2.58
N TRP A 310 34.14 1.51 1.27
CA TRP A 310 35.16 0.69 0.60
C TRP A 310 36.22 1.59 -0.07
N ASP A 311 36.60 2.67 0.62
CA ASP A 311 37.49 3.72 0.14
C ASP A 311 38.69 3.89 1.08
N ARG A 312 39.59 4.84 0.77
CA ARG A 312 40.78 5.13 1.60
C ARG A 312 40.48 5.49 3.06
N ARG A 313 39.26 5.92 3.39
CA ARG A 313 38.87 6.25 4.78
C ARG A 313 38.67 4.99 5.60
N ASN A 314 38.32 3.87 4.96
CA ASN A 314 38.23 2.57 5.60
C ASN A 314 39.44 1.69 5.25
N PHE A 315 40.48 1.82 6.06
CA PHE A 315 41.78 1.20 5.81
C PHE A 315 41.71 -0.33 5.63
N TYR A 316 40.84 -1.02 6.36
CA TYR A 316 40.68 -2.47 6.28
C TYR A 316 40.16 -2.91 4.90
N TYR A 317 39.05 -2.33 4.43
CA TYR A 317 38.47 -2.70 3.12
C TYR A 317 39.32 -2.19 1.95
N PHE A 318 39.96 -1.03 2.09
CA PHE A 318 40.87 -0.52 1.07
C PHE A 318 42.07 -1.43 0.82
N GLN A 319 42.65 -2.01 1.88
CA GLN A 319 43.72 -3.00 1.75
C GLN A 319 43.26 -4.27 1.02
N MET A 320 42.02 -4.70 1.28
CA MET A 320 41.44 -5.83 0.55
C MET A 320 41.30 -5.51 -0.94
N LEU A 321 40.76 -4.35 -1.30
CA LEU A 321 40.67 -3.92 -2.70
C LEU A 321 42.04 -3.79 -3.36
N SER A 322 43.04 -3.29 -2.63
CA SER A 322 44.41 -3.15 -3.13
C SER A 322 45.04 -4.52 -3.41
N SER A 323 44.86 -5.50 -2.51
CA SER A 323 45.34 -6.88 -2.72
C SER A 323 44.60 -7.57 -3.87
N LEU A 324 43.30 -7.31 -4.01
CA LEU A 324 42.47 -7.80 -5.12
C LEU A 324 42.95 -7.23 -6.47
N ALA A 325 43.32 -5.95 -6.48
CA ALA A 325 43.85 -5.23 -7.62
C ALA A 325 45.23 -5.73 -8.05
N GLU A 326 46.12 -6.02 -7.10
CA GLU A 326 47.42 -6.65 -7.36
C GLU A 326 47.24 -8.04 -8.01
N HIS A 327 46.27 -8.83 -7.54
CA HIS A 327 46.00 -10.19 -8.04
C HIS A 327 45.37 -10.20 -9.45
N TYR A 328 44.33 -9.40 -9.67
CA TYR A 328 43.62 -9.33 -10.96
C TYR A 328 44.18 -8.27 -11.92
N LYS A 329 45.23 -7.55 -11.52
CA LYS A 329 45.95 -6.53 -12.31
C LYS A 329 45.05 -5.42 -12.84
N PHE A 330 44.28 -4.81 -11.94
CA PHE A 330 43.50 -3.60 -12.26
C PHE A 330 43.95 -2.42 -11.41
N ASP A 331 43.61 -1.21 -11.85
CA ASP A 331 43.95 0.02 -11.15
C ASP A 331 42.77 0.50 -10.28
N VAL A 332 43.01 0.68 -8.99
CA VAL A 332 42.01 1.12 -8.00
C VAL A 332 41.74 2.62 -8.09
N GLU A 333 42.63 3.37 -8.75
CA GLU A 333 42.55 4.82 -8.95
C GLU A 333 41.82 5.21 -10.25
N LYS A 334 41.54 4.25 -11.13
CA LYS A 334 40.71 4.50 -12.32
C LYS A 334 39.24 4.70 -11.93
N PRO A 335 38.51 5.59 -12.65
CA PRO A 335 37.05 5.68 -12.54
C PRO A 335 36.40 4.31 -12.64
N TYR A 336 35.41 4.03 -11.77
CA TYR A 336 34.75 2.75 -11.72
C TYR A 336 34.07 2.39 -13.06
N ALA A 337 33.50 3.38 -13.74
CA ALA A 337 32.90 3.24 -15.07
C ALA A 337 33.86 2.63 -16.11
N GLU A 338 35.14 3.00 -16.05
CA GLU A 338 36.19 2.53 -16.99
C GLU A 338 36.70 1.10 -16.67
N LEU A 339 36.35 0.51 -15.52
CA LEU A 339 36.73 -0.86 -15.19
C LEU A 339 36.00 -1.86 -16.11
N SER A 340 36.68 -2.95 -16.47
CA SER A 340 36.04 -4.02 -17.26
C SER A 340 34.92 -4.72 -16.47
N ASP A 341 33.87 -5.18 -17.16
CA ASP A 341 32.72 -5.86 -16.53
C ASP A 341 33.11 -7.10 -15.72
N LYS A 342 34.19 -7.78 -16.11
CA LYS A 342 34.73 -8.91 -15.35
C LYS A 342 35.24 -8.47 -13.98
N ILE A 343 35.95 -7.33 -13.90
CA ILE A 343 36.46 -6.78 -12.64
C ILE A 343 35.28 -6.27 -11.79
N LYS A 344 34.34 -5.55 -12.39
CA LYS A 344 33.13 -5.08 -11.70
C LYS A 344 32.38 -6.24 -11.03
N LYS A 345 32.20 -7.36 -11.74
CA LYS A 345 31.59 -8.59 -11.19
C LYS A 345 32.39 -9.19 -10.03
N ILE A 346 33.73 -9.26 -10.15
CA ILE A 346 34.58 -9.79 -9.07
C ILE A 346 34.52 -8.91 -7.82
N VAL A 347 34.53 -7.59 -7.99
CA VAL A 347 34.44 -6.62 -6.88
C VAL A 347 33.09 -6.75 -6.15
N LEU A 348 31.99 -6.85 -6.90
CA LEU A 348 30.64 -6.90 -6.32
C LEU A 348 30.27 -8.28 -5.74
N TYR A 349 30.53 -9.36 -6.49
CA TYR A 349 30.04 -10.72 -6.18
C TYR A 349 31.14 -11.67 -5.70
N GLY A 350 32.40 -11.25 -5.72
CA GLY A 350 33.53 -12.02 -5.17
C GLY A 350 34.30 -12.85 -6.19
N SER A 351 35.34 -13.53 -5.72
CA SER A 351 36.22 -14.39 -6.51
C SER A 351 35.74 -15.86 -6.60
N GLY A 352 34.54 -16.15 -6.08
CA GLY A 352 34.00 -17.50 -6.00
C GLY A 352 34.85 -18.40 -5.09
N LYS A 353 35.40 -19.49 -5.66
CA LYS A 353 36.26 -20.43 -4.93
C LYS A 353 37.76 -20.11 -5.00
N GLN A 354 38.15 -19.07 -5.75
CA GLN A 354 39.56 -18.73 -5.94
C GLN A 354 40.11 -18.03 -4.69
N SER A 355 41.13 -18.63 -4.06
CA SER A 355 41.82 -18.05 -2.91
C SER A 355 42.80 -16.95 -3.34
N ILE A 356 42.80 -15.84 -2.60
CA ILE A 356 43.61 -14.64 -2.86
C ILE A 356 44.38 -14.30 -1.58
N ALA A 357 45.62 -13.86 -1.73
CA ALA A 357 46.46 -13.42 -0.62
C ALA A 357 46.14 -11.97 -0.26
N PHE A 358 45.50 -11.76 0.89
CA PHE A 358 45.20 -10.45 1.43
C PHE A 358 46.24 -10.02 2.46
N LYS A 359 46.82 -8.83 2.27
CA LYS A 359 47.79 -8.22 3.20
C LYS A 359 47.03 -7.26 4.13
N TYR A 360 47.01 -7.56 5.42
CA TYR A 360 46.40 -6.72 6.46
C TYR A 360 47.48 -6.04 7.30
N ILE A 361 47.34 -4.74 7.57
CA ILE A 361 48.25 -4.03 8.48
C ILE A 361 47.51 -3.75 9.77
N ASN A 362 48.00 -4.30 10.88
CA ASN A 362 47.43 -4.03 12.21
C ASN A 362 47.83 -2.64 12.69
N ASP A 363 47.16 -2.12 13.74
CA ASP A 363 47.43 -0.80 14.33
C ASP A 363 48.90 -0.58 14.77
N ARG A 364 49.65 -1.66 14.97
CA ARG A 364 51.09 -1.66 15.33
C ARG A 364 52.05 -1.61 14.12
N GLY A 365 51.52 -1.66 12.89
CA GLY A 365 52.30 -1.65 11.64
C GLY A 365 52.72 -3.03 11.14
N ASP A 366 52.44 -4.11 11.87
CA ASP A 366 52.75 -5.48 11.45
C ASP A 366 51.85 -5.91 10.28
N VAL A 367 52.47 -6.49 9.24
CA VAL A 367 51.77 -7.01 8.06
C VAL A 367 51.45 -8.50 8.25
N VAL A 368 50.17 -8.84 8.25
CA VAL A 368 49.69 -10.22 8.32
C VAL A 368 49.08 -10.61 6.97
N VAL A 369 49.58 -11.68 6.35
CA VAL A 369 49.04 -12.22 5.10
C VAL A 369 48.07 -13.34 5.40
N ARG A 370 46.86 -13.28 4.84
CA ARG A 370 45.85 -14.36 4.92
C ARG A 370 45.37 -14.75 3.53
N ASN A 371 45.24 -16.04 3.30
CA ASN A 371 44.72 -16.58 2.04
C ASN A 371 43.27 -17.01 2.23
N HIS A 372 42.35 -16.36 1.53
CA HIS A 372 40.95 -16.75 1.49
C HIS A 372 40.30 -16.22 0.21
N PRO A 373 39.15 -16.76 -0.22
CA PRO A 373 38.39 -16.17 -1.31
C PRO A 373 37.88 -14.77 -0.92
N PHE A 374 37.78 -13.90 -1.92
CA PHE A 374 37.09 -12.63 -1.76
C PHE A 374 35.58 -12.88 -1.83
N GLU A 375 34.87 -12.57 -0.76
CA GLU A 375 33.42 -12.81 -0.72
C GLU A 375 32.63 -11.87 -1.63
N GLY A 376 33.18 -10.69 -1.98
CA GLY A 376 32.46 -9.66 -2.73
C GLY A 376 31.74 -8.67 -1.81
N ILE A 377 31.61 -7.42 -2.28
CA ILE A 377 31.00 -6.34 -1.50
C ILE A 377 29.52 -6.63 -1.16
N LEU A 378 28.74 -7.11 -2.14
CA LEU A 378 27.30 -7.35 -1.95
C LEU A 378 27.05 -8.51 -0.98
N ASN A 379 27.83 -9.58 -1.09
CA ASN A 379 27.75 -10.72 -0.16
C ASN A 379 28.19 -10.33 1.25
N ASN A 380 29.21 -9.47 1.39
CA ASN A 380 29.60 -8.92 2.69
C ASN A 380 28.46 -8.11 3.32
N MET A 381 27.79 -7.27 2.54
CA MET A 381 26.65 -6.48 3.00
C MET A 381 25.47 -7.36 3.40
N ASP A 382 25.10 -8.36 2.60
CA ASP A 382 24.00 -9.30 2.92
C ASP A 382 24.28 -10.09 4.20
N ARG A 383 25.51 -10.63 4.37
CA ARG A 383 25.89 -11.30 5.62
C ARG A 383 25.80 -10.35 6.81
N ARG A 384 26.40 -9.15 6.71
CA ARG A 384 26.36 -8.16 7.79
C ARG A 384 24.93 -7.75 8.15
N TYR A 385 24.05 -7.59 7.17
CA TYR A 385 22.66 -7.22 7.40
C TYR A 385 21.91 -8.30 8.20
N ARG A 386 22.16 -9.57 7.91
CA ARG A 386 21.53 -10.72 8.59
C ARG A 386 22.12 -10.99 9.98
N GLU A 387 23.44 -10.90 10.12
CA GLU A 387 24.15 -11.29 11.35
C GLU A 387 24.31 -10.17 12.39
N THR A 388 24.21 -8.89 11.98
CA THR A 388 24.46 -7.77 12.92
C THR A 388 23.32 -7.60 13.93
N GLU A 389 23.64 -7.47 15.21
CA GLU A 389 22.67 -7.16 16.27
C GLU A 389 22.35 -5.66 16.40
N SER A 390 23.19 -4.78 15.83
CA SER A 390 22.99 -3.33 15.85
C SER A 390 21.96 -2.86 14.83
N ASN A 391 20.84 -2.31 15.33
CA ASN A 391 19.81 -1.72 14.48
C ASN A 391 20.35 -0.57 13.62
N SER A 392 21.28 0.25 14.12
CA SER A 392 21.85 1.36 13.35
C SER A 392 22.58 0.88 12.09
N VAL A 393 23.27 -0.25 12.16
CA VAL A 393 23.98 -0.82 11.00
C VAL A 393 22.98 -1.44 10.03
N ARG A 394 21.95 -2.11 10.57
CA ARG A 394 20.86 -2.69 9.77
C ARG A 394 20.12 -1.61 8.98
N ASP A 395 19.79 -0.48 9.62
CA ASP A 395 19.12 0.67 9.01
C ASP A 395 20.00 1.42 8.00
N GLU A 396 21.32 1.36 8.15
CA GLU A 396 22.25 1.93 7.16
C GLU A 396 22.34 1.05 5.92
N LEU A 397 22.46 -0.28 6.10
CA LEU A 397 22.54 -1.24 5.01
C LEU A 397 21.21 -1.40 4.26
N SER A 398 20.06 -1.30 4.95
CA SER A 398 18.74 -1.44 4.34
C SER A 398 18.47 -0.43 3.22
N LYS A 399 19.18 0.72 3.21
CA LYS A 399 19.08 1.74 2.15
C LYS A 399 19.54 1.24 0.79
N PHE A 400 20.44 0.25 0.78
CA PHE A 400 20.98 -0.35 -0.45
C PHE A 400 20.20 -1.59 -0.89
N ILE A 401 19.18 -2.00 -0.12
CA ILE A 401 18.35 -3.15 -0.45
C ILE A 401 17.26 -2.70 -1.41
N ASN A 402 17.09 -3.46 -2.49
CA ASN A 402 15.97 -3.36 -3.40
C ASN A 402 15.16 -4.66 -3.40
N MET A 403 13.96 -4.63 -3.95
CA MET A 403 13.04 -5.77 -3.99
C MET A 403 12.88 -6.25 -5.43
N GLN A 404 12.95 -7.56 -5.63
CA GLN A 404 12.62 -8.20 -6.90
C GLN A 404 11.59 -9.31 -6.71
N PRO A 405 10.83 -9.69 -7.76
CA PRO A 405 9.99 -10.88 -7.71
C PRO A 405 10.82 -12.11 -7.33
N CYS A 406 10.27 -12.97 -6.47
CA CYS A 406 10.94 -14.19 -6.04
C CYS A 406 11.15 -15.14 -7.22
N ASN A 407 12.37 -15.66 -7.39
CA ASN A 407 12.73 -16.52 -8.52
C ASN A 407 11.96 -17.85 -8.56
N SER A 408 11.55 -18.39 -7.42
CA SER A 408 10.87 -19.70 -7.35
C SER A 408 9.38 -19.61 -7.65
N CYS A 409 8.72 -18.54 -7.20
CA CYS A 409 7.28 -18.34 -7.40
C CYS A 409 6.94 -17.28 -8.44
N SER A 410 7.93 -16.58 -9.01
CA SER A 410 7.77 -15.46 -9.93
C SER A 410 6.77 -14.40 -9.43
N GLY A 411 6.82 -14.07 -8.14
CA GLY A 411 5.88 -13.11 -7.53
C GLY A 411 4.53 -13.67 -7.05
N SER A 412 4.14 -14.88 -7.44
CA SER A 412 2.81 -15.45 -7.13
C SER A 412 2.57 -15.82 -5.66
N ARG A 413 3.61 -15.84 -4.82
CA ARG A 413 3.58 -16.16 -3.37
C ARG A 413 3.24 -17.62 -3.04
N LEU A 414 2.76 -18.40 -4.00
CA LEU A 414 2.28 -19.76 -3.81
C LEU A 414 3.34 -20.81 -4.16
N ARG A 415 3.18 -22.03 -3.61
CA ARG A 415 3.96 -23.21 -4.02
C ARG A 415 3.60 -23.67 -5.43
N GLU A 416 4.41 -24.56 -5.98
CA GLU A 416 4.19 -25.11 -7.32
C GLU A 416 2.86 -25.86 -7.44
N GLU A 417 2.47 -26.62 -6.43
CA GLU A 417 1.25 -27.44 -6.48
C GLU A 417 0.00 -26.56 -6.59
N ALA A 418 -0.08 -25.50 -5.78
CA ALA A 418 -1.20 -24.56 -5.79
C ALA A 418 -1.27 -23.69 -7.05
N ARG A 419 -0.15 -23.47 -7.74
CA ARG A 419 -0.09 -22.73 -9.02
C ARG A 419 -0.60 -23.55 -10.20
N ASN A 420 -0.64 -24.87 -10.06
CA ASN A 420 -1.05 -25.80 -11.10
C ASN A 420 -2.47 -26.35 -10.86
N VAL A 421 -3.38 -25.49 -10.41
CA VAL A 421 -4.82 -25.78 -10.34
C VAL A 421 -5.56 -24.75 -11.18
N PHE A 422 -6.43 -25.22 -12.06
CA PHE A 422 -7.02 -24.42 -13.13
C PHE A 422 -8.55 -24.46 -13.13
N ILE A 423 -9.16 -23.35 -13.53
CA ILE A 423 -10.57 -23.27 -13.93
C ILE A 423 -10.58 -22.92 -15.42
N GLY A 424 -10.93 -23.89 -16.27
CA GLY A 424 -10.63 -23.79 -17.70
C GLY A 424 -9.11 -23.76 -17.90
N GLU A 425 -8.60 -22.69 -18.52
CA GLU A 425 -7.16 -22.48 -18.73
C GLU A 425 -6.54 -21.45 -17.77
N LEU A 426 -7.30 -20.96 -16.78
CA LEU A 426 -6.84 -19.92 -15.86
C LEU A 426 -6.48 -20.50 -14.50
N ASN A 427 -5.29 -20.16 -14.00
CA ASN A 427 -4.89 -20.45 -12.62
C ASN A 427 -5.13 -19.25 -11.69
N LEU A 428 -5.08 -19.52 -10.39
CA LEU A 428 -5.32 -18.49 -9.37
C LEU A 428 -4.33 -17.30 -9.45
N PRO A 429 -3.00 -17.50 -9.57
CA PRO A 429 -2.07 -16.38 -9.74
C PRO A 429 -2.41 -15.47 -10.92
N GLN A 430 -2.67 -16.02 -12.11
CA GLN A 430 -3.01 -15.25 -13.31
C GLN A 430 -4.27 -14.41 -13.07
N LEU A 431 -5.35 -15.05 -12.57
CA LEU A 431 -6.59 -14.37 -12.28
C LEU A 431 -6.40 -13.19 -11.30
N THR A 432 -5.54 -13.34 -10.30
CA THR A 432 -5.30 -12.28 -9.31
C THR A 432 -4.46 -11.11 -9.83
N THR A 433 -3.80 -11.28 -10.97
CA THR A 433 -3.04 -10.20 -11.66
C THR A 433 -3.90 -9.37 -12.60
N TRP A 434 -5.05 -9.89 -13.02
CA TRP A 434 -6.00 -9.13 -13.83
C TRP A 434 -6.54 -7.93 -13.07
N SER A 435 -6.98 -6.93 -13.83
CA SER A 435 -7.74 -5.82 -13.25
C SER A 435 -9.07 -6.34 -12.69
N ILE A 436 -9.58 -5.69 -11.66
CA ILE A 436 -10.88 -6.01 -11.05
C ILE A 436 -12.00 -5.93 -12.09
N GLY A 437 -11.91 -5.00 -13.05
CA GLY A 437 -12.86 -4.91 -14.16
C GLY A 437 -12.86 -6.17 -15.04
N GLU A 438 -11.69 -6.64 -15.46
CA GLU A 438 -11.55 -7.89 -16.26
C GLU A 438 -12.01 -9.12 -15.48
N ALA A 439 -11.61 -9.21 -14.20
CA ALA A 439 -12.04 -10.30 -13.33
C ALA A 439 -13.56 -10.31 -13.16
N LYS A 440 -14.20 -9.14 -13.02
CA LYS A 440 -15.65 -9.03 -12.94
C LYS A 440 -16.33 -9.56 -14.20
N GLN A 441 -15.88 -9.11 -15.37
CA GLN A 441 -16.43 -9.54 -16.65
C GLN A 441 -16.31 -11.07 -16.84
N TYR A 442 -15.19 -11.65 -16.42
CA TYR A 442 -14.99 -13.09 -16.43
C TYR A 442 -16.00 -13.82 -15.51
N PHE A 443 -16.17 -13.37 -14.27
CA PHE A 443 -17.10 -14.01 -13.34
C PHE A 443 -18.58 -13.81 -13.70
N ASP A 444 -18.92 -12.79 -14.47
CA ASP A 444 -20.27 -12.59 -14.99
C ASP A 444 -20.60 -13.54 -16.18
N THR A 445 -19.58 -14.17 -16.78
CA THR A 445 -19.73 -15.03 -17.98
C THR A 445 -19.34 -16.49 -17.74
N VAL A 446 -18.65 -16.81 -16.64
CA VAL A 446 -18.20 -18.18 -16.37
C VAL A 446 -19.38 -19.09 -16.01
N GLU A 447 -19.49 -20.20 -16.73
CA GLU A 447 -20.50 -21.23 -16.49
C GLU A 447 -19.84 -22.56 -16.14
N PHE A 448 -20.47 -23.29 -15.22
CA PHE A 448 -20.06 -24.64 -14.83
C PHE A 448 -21.21 -25.61 -15.12
N ALA A 449 -20.88 -26.88 -15.34
CA ALA A 449 -21.87 -27.94 -15.58
C ALA A 449 -21.98 -28.91 -14.39
N GLY A 450 -23.17 -29.49 -14.21
CA GLY A 450 -23.44 -30.56 -13.24
C GLY A 450 -23.24 -30.15 -11.77
N GLN A 451 -22.66 -31.05 -10.98
CA GLN A 451 -22.46 -30.85 -9.54
C GLN A 451 -21.53 -29.66 -9.21
N ARG A 452 -20.54 -29.38 -10.08
CA ARG A 452 -19.63 -28.23 -9.92
C ARG A 452 -20.39 -26.90 -9.96
N ALA A 453 -21.42 -26.81 -10.80
CA ALA A 453 -22.27 -25.62 -10.90
C ALA A 453 -23.01 -25.32 -9.59
N GLN A 454 -23.63 -26.34 -9.00
CA GLN A 454 -24.38 -26.19 -7.73
C GLN A 454 -23.48 -25.77 -6.57
N ILE A 455 -22.24 -26.26 -6.51
CA ILE A 455 -21.28 -25.88 -5.47
C ILE A 455 -20.76 -24.45 -5.71
N ALA A 456 -20.49 -24.10 -6.97
CA ALA A 456 -19.92 -22.81 -7.33
C ALA A 456 -20.92 -21.65 -7.27
N GLU A 457 -22.21 -21.88 -7.51
CA GLU A 457 -23.23 -20.84 -7.65
C GLU A 457 -23.18 -19.76 -6.55
N LYS A 458 -23.18 -20.18 -5.28
CA LYS A 458 -23.12 -19.25 -4.14
C LYS A 458 -21.78 -18.51 -4.06
N ILE A 459 -20.69 -19.20 -4.38
CA ILE A 459 -19.33 -18.64 -4.33
C ILE A 459 -19.15 -17.60 -5.44
N LEU A 460 -19.61 -17.90 -6.66
CA LEU A 460 -19.56 -16.99 -7.81
C LEU A 460 -20.40 -15.74 -7.57
N LYS A 461 -21.59 -15.90 -6.97
CA LYS A 461 -22.44 -14.77 -6.59
C LYS A 461 -21.71 -13.81 -5.65
N GLU A 462 -21.08 -14.33 -4.59
CA GLU A 462 -20.31 -13.52 -3.64
C GLU A 462 -19.11 -12.83 -4.30
N ILE A 463 -18.37 -13.55 -5.15
CA ILE A 463 -17.22 -12.98 -5.88
C ILE A 463 -17.67 -11.86 -6.82
N SER A 464 -18.69 -12.10 -7.66
CA SER A 464 -19.18 -11.09 -8.62
C SER A 464 -19.76 -9.86 -7.92
N GLN A 465 -20.48 -10.04 -6.80
CA GLN A 465 -20.99 -8.93 -6.00
C GLN A 465 -19.86 -8.09 -5.40
N ARG A 466 -18.86 -8.70 -4.77
CA ARG A 466 -17.71 -7.99 -4.18
C ARG A 466 -16.86 -7.27 -5.22
N LEU A 467 -16.61 -7.91 -6.37
CA LEU A 467 -15.96 -7.25 -7.50
C LEU A 467 -16.81 -6.08 -8.01
N GLY A 468 -18.14 -6.25 -8.08
CA GLY A 468 -19.09 -5.19 -8.43
C GLY A 468 -18.99 -3.97 -7.51
N PHE A 469 -18.94 -4.18 -6.20
CA PHE A 469 -18.76 -3.09 -5.24
C PHE A 469 -17.44 -2.34 -5.45
N LEU A 470 -16.34 -3.05 -5.72
CA LEU A 470 -15.05 -2.41 -6.03
C LEU A 470 -15.09 -1.60 -7.34
N VAL A 471 -15.80 -2.09 -8.36
CA VAL A 471 -16.02 -1.34 -9.60
C VAL A 471 -16.86 -0.08 -9.36
N ASN A 472 -17.92 -0.18 -8.53
CA ASN A 472 -18.80 0.95 -8.22
C ASN A 472 -18.07 2.08 -7.50
N VAL A 473 -17.13 1.76 -6.60
CA VAL A 473 -16.26 2.76 -5.95
C VAL A 473 -15.06 3.18 -6.81
N GLY A 474 -15.03 2.84 -8.11
CA GLY A 474 -14.02 3.33 -9.05
C GLY A 474 -12.65 2.67 -8.93
N LEU A 475 -12.55 1.44 -8.40
CA LEU A 475 -11.29 0.70 -8.24
C LEU A 475 -11.09 -0.40 -9.29
N ASN A 476 -11.80 -0.33 -10.40
CA ASN A 476 -11.79 -1.33 -11.48
C ASN A 476 -10.39 -1.55 -12.09
N TYR A 477 -9.49 -0.57 -11.98
CA TYR A 477 -8.13 -0.64 -12.53
C TYR A 477 -7.12 -1.38 -11.65
N LEU A 478 -7.46 -1.65 -10.37
CA LEU A 478 -6.57 -2.38 -9.47
C LEU A 478 -6.59 -3.87 -9.77
N SER A 479 -5.52 -4.57 -9.42
CA SER A 479 -5.50 -6.03 -9.37
C SER A 479 -5.69 -6.54 -7.94
N LEU A 480 -6.19 -7.77 -7.79
CA LEU A 480 -6.36 -8.42 -6.48
C LEU A 480 -5.01 -8.76 -5.81
N SER A 481 -3.94 -8.86 -6.62
CA SER A 481 -2.57 -9.12 -6.17
C SER A 481 -1.81 -7.85 -5.76
N ARG A 482 -2.33 -6.64 -6.04
CA ARG A 482 -1.70 -5.37 -5.64
C ARG A 482 -1.48 -5.35 -4.13
N SER A 483 -0.26 -4.99 -3.73
CA SER A 483 0.12 -4.90 -2.32
C SER A 483 -0.66 -3.79 -1.63
N ALA A 484 -1.16 -4.08 -0.42
CA ALA A 484 -1.88 -3.11 0.40
C ALA A 484 -1.02 -1.88 0.77
N GLU A 485 0.31 -2.05 0.83
CA GLU A 485 1.26 -0.97 1.16
C GLU A 485 1.39 0.07 0.05
N THR A 486 1.05 -0.30 -1.19
CA THR A 486 1.16 0.59 -2.35
C THR A 486 -0.12 1.37 -2.62
N LEU A 487 -1.16 1.19 -1.80
CA LEU A 487 -2.45 1.86 -1.97
C LEU A 487 -2.36 3.29 -1.44
N SER A 488 -2.98 4.24 -2.16
CA SER A 488 -3.21 5.58 -1.62
C SER A 488 -4.23 5.54 -0.48
N GLY A 489 -4.27 6.59 0.34
CA GLY A 489 -5.27 6.72 1.42
C GLY A 489 -6.70 6.59 0.90
N GLY A 490 -7.01 7.26 -0.22
CA GLY A 490 -8.31 7.17 -0.89
C GLY A 490 -8.61 5.78 -1.47
N GLU A 491 -7.62 5.10 -2.08
CA GLU A 491 -7.80 3.72 -2.56
C GLU A 491 -8.12 2.76 -1.40
N ALA A 492 -7.37 2.84 -0.31
CA ALA A 492 -7.58 2.02 0.89
C ALA A 492 -8.95 2.28 1.54
N GLN A 493 -9.36 3.54 1.62
CA GLN A 493 -10.66 3.95 2.14
C GLN A 493 -11.81 3.39 1.29
N ARG A 494 -11.72 3.48 -0.04
CA ARG A 494 -12.72 2.95 -0.97
C ARG A 494 -12.81 1.43 -0.94
N ILE A 495 -11.68 0.73 -0.79
CA ILE A 495 -11.67 -0.73 -0.56
C ILE A 495 -12.45 -1.08 0.71
N ARG A 496 -12.23 -0.32 1.79
CA ARG A 496 -12.93 -0.53 3.05
C ARG A 496 -14.43 -0.27 2.89
N LEU A 497 -14.82 0.80 2.21
CA LEU A 497 -16.22 1.10 1.89
C LEU A 497 -16.89 -0.03 1.11
N ALA A 498 -16.27 -0.51 0.02
CA ALA A 498 -16.77 -1.64 -0.75
C ALA A 498 -16.93 -2.91 0.10
N SER A 499 -15.99 -3.16 1.01
CA SER A 499 -16.04 -4.31 1.93
C SER A 499 -17.20 -4.18 2.94
N GLN A 500 -17.49 -2.97 3.44
CA GLN A 500 -18.61 -2.73 4.35
C GLN A 500 -19.97 -2.93 3.66
N ILE A 501 -20.09 -2.51 2.40
CA ILE A 501 -21.31 -2.74 1.62
C ILE A 501 -21.52 -4.24 1.38
N GLY A 502 -20.43 -4.96 1.07
CA GLY A 502 -20.45 -6.41 0.92
C GLY A 502 -20.85 -7.18 2.19
N ALA A 503 -20.63 -6.60 3.38
CA ALA A 503 -21.06 -7.21 4.64
C ALA A 503 -22.58 -7.17 4.85
N GLY A 504 -23.31 -6.30 4.13
CA GLY A 504 -24.78 -6.24 4.18
C GLY A 504 -25.36 -5.90 5.56
N LEU A 505 -24.62 -5.14 6.38
CA LEU A 505 -25.05 -4.76 7.72
C LEU A 505 -26.20 -3.74 7.66
N VAL A 506 -27.12 -3.84 8.63
CA VAL A 506 -28.30 -2.97 8.78
C VAL A 506 -28.34 -2.41 10.20
N GLY A 507 -28.83 -1.17 10.36
CA GLY A 507 -28.94 -0.50 11.65
C GLY A 507 -27.61 0.03 12.19
N VAL A 508 -26.56 0.08 11.35
CA VAL A 508 -25.22 0.57 11.68
C VAL A 508 -25.14 2.08 11.41
N MET A 509 -24.32 2.77 12.21
CA MET A 509 -23.91 4.15 11.93
C MET A 509 -22.54 4.15 11.26
N TYR A 510 -22.47 4.49 9.99
CA TYR A 510 -21.22 4.66 9.27
C TYR A 510 -20.75 6.10 9.39
N VAL A 511 -19.50 6.31 9.79
CA VAL A 511 -18.88 7.63 9.87
C VAL A 511 -17.70 7.67 8.90
N LEU A 512 -17.78 8.51 7.87
CA LEU A 512 -16.82 8.59 6.76
C LEU A 512 -16.07 9.93 6.78
N ASP A 513 -14.76 9.87 6.53
CA ASP A 513 -13.87 11.04 6.52
C ASP A 513 -13.52 11.40 5.08
N GLU A 514 -14.22 12.37 4.49
CA GLU A 514 -13.95 12.90 3.15
C GLU A 514 -13.72 11.81 2.08
N PRO A 515 -14.71 10.94 1.81
CA PRO A 515 -14.55 9.81 0.90
C PRO A 515 -14.30 10.23 -0.56
N SER A 516 -14.54 11.50 -0.92
CA SER A 516 -14.25 12.07 -2.24
C SER A 516 -12.75 12.30 -2.51
N ILE A 517 -11.88 12.20 -1.50
CA ILE A 517 -10.44 12.47 -1.66
C ILE A 517 -9.80 11.57 -2.73
N GLY A 518 -8.97 12.20 -3.58
CA GLY A 518 -8.26 11.54 -4.68
C GLY A 518 -9.19 10.88 -5.70
N LEU A 519 -10.47 11.30 -5.76
CA LEU A 519 -11.39 10.95 -6.83
C LEU A 519 -11.51 12.09 -7.83
N HIS A 520 -11.55 11.69 -9.09
CA HIS A 520 -12.00 12.57 -10.15
C HIS A 520 -13.52 12.78 -10.07
N GLN A 521 -14.03 13.95 -10.47
CA GLN A 521 -15.46 14.30 -10.36
C GLN A 521 -16.40 13.25 -10.96
N ARG A 522 -15.99 12.63 -12.07
CA ARG A 522 -16.69 11.49 -12.70
C ARG A 522 -16.95 10.32 -11.74
N ASP A 523 -15.95 9.96 -10.95
CA ASP A 523 -16.03 8.82 -10.04
C ASP A 523 -16.68 9.21 -8.71
N ASN A 524 -16.65 10.50 -8.36
CA ASN A 524 -17.40 11.05 -7.23
C ASN A 524 -18.91 10.80 -7.36
N GLU A 525 -19.50 11.00 -8.55
CA GLU A 525 -20.91 10.67 -8.81
C GLU A 525 -21.26 9.22 -8.42
N ARG A 526 -20.38 8.26 -8.73
CA ARG A 526 -20.58 6.83 -8.41
C ARG A 526 -20.42 6.54 -6.92
N LEU A 527 -19.46 7.19 -6.28
CA LEU A 527 -19.28 7.12 -4.83
C LEU A 527 -20.56 7.58 -4.11
N LEU A 528 -21.11 8.73 -4.49
CA LEU A 528 -22.30 9.29 -3.84
C LEU A 528 -23.51 8.36 -3.98
N GLN A 529 -23.71 7.74 -5.14
CA GLN A 529 -24.74 6.69 -5.32
C GLN A 529 -24.51 5.48 -4.40
N THR A 530 -23.25 5.14 -4.17
CA THR A 530 -22.87 4.05 -3.27
C THR A 530 -23.18 4.38 -1.80
N LEU A 531 -22.98 5.63 -1.38
CA LEU A 531 -23.35 6.10 -0.03
C LEU A 531 -24.87 6.14 0.16
N ILE A 532 -25.61 6.56 -0.87
CA ILE A 532 -27.07 6.50 -0.91
C ILE A 532 -27.54 5.05 -0.76
N HIS A 533 -26.94 4.12 -1.49
CA HIS A 533 -27.27 2.70 -1.35
C HIS A 533 -27.00 2.18 0.07
N LEU A 534 -25.86 2.56 0.68
CA LEU A 534 -25.53 2.16 2.05
C LEU A 534 -26.56 2.68 3.06
N ARG A 535 -27.06 3.91 2.89
CA ARG A 535 -28.18 4.47 3.65
C ARG A 535 -29.46 3.65 3.43
N ASP A 536 -29.81 3.39 2.17
CA ASP A 536 -31.07 2.74 1.78
C ASP A 536 -31.16 1.27 2.25
N LEU A 537 -30.04 0.64 2.61
CA LEU A 537 -30.02 -0.64 3.32
C LEU A 537 -30.59 -0.57 4.75
N GLY A 538 -30.87 0.63 5.26
CA GLY A 538 -31.36 0.88 6.62
C GLY A 538 -30.23 1.25 7.59
N ASN A 539 -29.26 2.03 7.12
CA ASN A 539 -28.15 2.53 7.93
C ASN A 539 -28.17 4.06 7.99
N THR A 540 -27.57 4.61 9.04
CA THR A 540 -27.28 6.06 9.13
C THR A 540 -25.87 6.29 8.60
N VAL A 541 -25.73 7.18 7.61
CA VAL A 541 -24.43 7.49 6.99
C VAL A 541 -24.08 8.94 7.32
N ILE A 542 -23.04 9.14 8.12
CA ILE A 542 -22.51 10.46 8.48
C ILE A 542 -21.20 10.66 7.74
N VAL A 543 -21.12 11.71 6.93
CA VAL A 543 -19.95 12.01 6.10
C VAL A 543 -19.42 13.38 6.49
N VAL A 544 -18.13 13.47 6.81
CA VAL A 544 -17.43 14.76 6.87
C VAL A 544 -17.01 15.11 5.45
N GLU A 545 -17.54 16.19 4.87
CA GLU A 545 -17.27 16.54 3.47
C GLU A 545 -17.25 18.04 3.20
N HIS A 546 -16.54 18.37 2.12
CA HIS A 546 -16.41 19.70 1.54
C HIS A 546 -16.86 19.75 0.09
N ASP A 547 -17.04 18.59 -0.56
CA ASP A 547 -17.54 18.51 -1.93
C ASP A 547 -18.97 19.06 -2.08
N GLU A 548 -19.18 19.87 -3.12
CA GLU A 548 -20.46 20.51 -3.38
C GLU A 548 -21.56 19.48 -3.71
N ASP A 549 -21.25 18.46 -4.52
CA ASP A 549 -22.22 17.44 -4.93
C ASP A 549 -22.67 16.59 -3.73
N ALA A 550 -21.74 16.22 -2.85
CA ALA A 550 -22.03 15.52 -1.60
C ALA A 550 -22.98 16.32 -0.69
N ILE A 551 -22.70 17.61 -0.48
CA ILE A 551 -23.55 18.49 0.35
C ILE A 551 -24.94 18.65 -0.28
N ARG A 552 -25.02 18.75 -1.62
CA ARG A 552 -26.30 18.89 -2.33
C ARG A 552 -27.17 17.63 -2.29
N LEU A 553 -26.55 16.45 -2.25
CA LEU A 553 -27.25 15.15 -2.19
C LEU A 553 -27.61 14.72 -0.77
N ALA A 554 -27.09 15.39 0.25
CA ALA A 554 -27.36 15.07 1.65
C ALA A 554 -28.84 15.23 1.99
N ASP A 555 -29.38 14.31 2.79
CA ASP A 555 -30.72 14.45 3.37
C ASP A 555 -30.74 15.50 4.49
N HIS A 556 -29.60 15.69 5.15
CA HIS A 556 -29.43 16.61 6.26
C HIS A 556 -27.98 17.12 6.29
N VAL A 557 -27.79 18.42 6.52
CA VAL A 557 -26.47 19.07 6.55
C VAL A 557 -26.28 19.75 7.89
N ILE A 558 -25.09 19.61 8.47
CA ILE A 558 -24.66 20.26 9.71
C ILE A 558 -23.43 21.10 9.38
N ASP A 559 -23.56 22.42 9.44
CA ASP A 559 -22.45 23.36 9.24
C ASP A 559 -21.85 23.77 10.59
N ILE A 560 -20.58 23.44 10.79
CA ILE A 560 -19.88 23.64 12.08
C ILE A 560 -18.87 24.79 11.98
N GLY A 561 -19.00 25.69 12.94
CA GLY A 561 -18.05 26.71 13.33
C GLY A 561 -17.99 27.90 12.37
N PRO A 562 -18.07 29.16 12.87
CA PRO A 562 -17.84 30.33 12.03
C PRO A 562 -16.35 30.52 11.68
N GLY A 563 -15.47 29.78 12.35
CA GLY A 563 -14.02 29.80 12.25
C GLY A 563 -13.40 28.47 12.68
N ALA A 564 -12.07 28.46 12.79
CA ALA A 564 -11.30 27.29 13.19
C ALA A 564 -10.84 27.37 14.66
N GLY A 565 -10.54 26.21 15.27
CA GLY A 565 -10.00 26.13 16.64
C GLY A 565 -10.96 26.69 17.69
N VAL A 566 -10.46 27.61 18.51
CA VAL A 566 -11.23 28.27 19.59
C VAL A 566 -12.39 29.11 19.06
N HIS A 567 -12.31 29.56 17.81
CA HIS A 567 -13.36 30.32 17.13
C HIS A 567 -14.42 29.42 16.49
N GLY A 568 -14.16 28.11 16.38
CA GLY A 568 -15.10 27.11 15.89
C GLY A 568 -15.94 26.47 16.99
N GLY A 569 -16.32 25.21 16.78
CA GLY A 569 -16.94 24.36 17.80
C GLY A 569 -18.40 24.63 18.10
N GLU A 570 -19.05 25.47 17.29
CA GLU A 570 -20.47 25.82 17.38
C GLU A 570 -21.21 25.26 16.16
N VAL A 571 -22.48 24.91 16.30
CA VAL A 571 -23.33 24.57 15.14
C VAL A 571 -23.90 25.88 14.59
N ILE A 572 -23.54 26.23 13.35
CA ILE A 572 -24.01 27.46 12.70
C ILE A 572 -25.41 27.28 12.14
N CYS A 573 -25.61 26.16 11.45
CA CYS A 573 -26.88 25.79 10.86
C CYS A 573 -26.96 24.27 10.75
N ASP A 574 -28.11 23.71 11.09
CA ASP A 574 -28.44 22.30 10.91
C ASP A 574 -29.82 22.20 10.24
N GLY A 575 -29.94 21.38 9.21
CA GLY A 575 -31.20 21.30 8.46
C GLY A 575 -31.04 20.74 7.05
N THR A 576 -31.96 21.14 6.17
CA THR A 576 -31.92 20.80 4.74
C THR A 576 -30.94 21.71 4.00
N LEU A 577 -30.61 21.37 2.75
CA LEU A 577 -29.79 22.24 1.89
C LEU A 577 -30.37 23.66 1.78
N GLU A 578 -31.69 23.81 1.70
CA GLU A 578 -32.35 25.11 1.60
C GLU A 578 -32.11 25.96 2.86
N ASP A 579 -32.12 25.34 4.04
CA ASP A 579 -31.83 26.02 5.31
C ASP A 579 -30.39 26.54 5.33
N ILE A 580 -29.43 25.73 4.87
CA ILE A 580 -28.01 26.12 4.78
C ILE A 580 -27.81 27.29 3.80
N LEU A 581 -28.46 27.27 2.64
CA LEU A 581 -28.34 28.33 1.63
C LEU A 581 -28.94 29.66 2.10
N ASN A 582 -30.01 29.60 2.89
CA ASN A 582 -30.67 30.77 3.47
C ASN A 582 -29.95 31.30 4.72
N CYS A 583 -29.07 30.50 5.34
CA CYS A 583 -28.30 30.91 6.50
C CYS A 583 -27.17 31.88 6.12
N GLU A 584 -27.33 33.15 6.47
CA GLU A 584 -26.32 34.19 6.19
C GLU A 584 -24.99 33.95 6.94
N ALA A 585 -25.03 33.32 8.11
CA ALA A 585 -23.85 33.00 8.90
C ALA A 585 -23.04 31.82 8.34
N SER A 586 -23.66 30.96 7.51
CA SER A 586 -23.00 29.80 6.92
C SER A 586 -22.03 30.22 5.81
N VAL A 587 -20.73 30.09 6.07
CA VAL A 587 -19.71 30.31 5.03
C VAL A 587 -19.90 29.30 3.90
N THR A 588 -20.23 28.05 4.24
CA THR A 588 -20.54 26.99 3.28
C THR A 588 -21.71 27.39 2.38
N GLY A 589 -22.83 27.83 2.96
CA GLY A 589 -24.00 28.32 2.23
C GLY A 589 -23.69 29.52 1.33
N GLN A 590 -22.79 30.42 1.74
CA GLN A 590 -22.33 31.55 0.90
C GLN A 590 -21.58 31.10 -0.35
N TYR A 591 -20.76 30.04 -0.27
CA TYR A 591 -20.07 29.50 -1.46
C TYR A 591 -21.03 28.74 -2.38
N ILE A 592 -21.87 27.86 -1.84
CA ILE A 592 -22.80 27.04 -2.63
C ILE A 592 -23.89 27.89 -3.31
N SER A 593 -24.34 28.97 -2.66
CA SER A 593 -25.26 29.95 -3.27
C SER A 593 -24.58 30.86 -4.30
N GLY A 594 -23.25 30.90 -4.33
CA GLY A 594 -22.45 31.77 -5.20
C GLY A 594 -22.29 33.21 -4.70
N LYS A 595 -22.72 33.53 -3.46
CA LYS A 595 -22.45 34.84 -2.82
C LYS A 595 -20.94 35.06 -2.64
N LYS A 596 -20.21 34.00 -2.29
CA LYS A 596 -18.74 33.92 -2.35
C LYS A 596 -18.34 32.94 -3.45
N GLN A 597 -17.17 33.17 -4.06
CA GLN A 597 -16.63 32.30 -5.10
C GLN A 597 -15.11 32.46 -5.17
N ILE A 598 -14.42 31.40 -5.59
CA ILE A 598 -13.00 31.46 -5.96
C ILE A 598 -12.89 32.14 -7.32
N HIS A 599 -12.14 33.24 -7.37
CA HIS A 599 -12.00 34.07 -8.56
C HIS A 599 -11.05 33.41 -9.58
N ILE A 600 -11.50 33.34 -10.83
CA ILE A 600 -10.65 33.00 -11.98
C ILE A 600 -10.02 34.30 -12.50
N SER A 601 -8.71 34.33 -12.69
CA SER A 601 -8.03 35.51 -13.23
C SER A 601 -8.50 35.82 -14.65
N ASP A 602 -8.71 37.11 -14.97
CA ASP A 602 -9.15 37.54 -16.30
C ASP A 602 -8.07 37.32 -17.38
N GLU A 603 -6.79 37.35 -16.99
CA GLU A 603 -5.64 37.11 -17.87
C GLU A 603 -4.69 36.06 -17.25
N ARG A 604 -4.39 34.99 -18.00
CA ARG A 604 -3.40 33.98 -17.60
C ARG A 604 -2.01 34.35 -18.06
N THR A 605 -0.99 33.94 -17.31
CA THR A 605 0.39 34.16 -17.74
C THR A 605 0.72 33.22 -18.91
N PRO A 606 1.12 33.74 -20.09
CA PRO A 606 1.39 32.89 -21.24
C PRO A 606 2.65 32.05 -21.02
N MET A 607 2.66 30.85 -21.59
CA MET A 607 3.84 29.99 -21.60
C MET A 607 4.98 30.65 -22.41
N ASN A 608 6.21 30.60 -21.86
CA ASN A 608 7.42 30.94 -22.60
C ASN A 608 8.04 29.66 -23.21
N PRO A 609 8.01 29.48 -24.55
CA PRO A 609 8.53 28.27 -25.19
C PRO A 609 10.04 28.03 -24.99
N LYS A 610 10.79 29.06 -24.57
CA LYS A 610 12.24 28.95 -24.29
C LYS A 610 12.56 28.52 -22.86
N GLN A 611 11.56 28.43 -21.99
CA GLN A 611 11.72 28.11 -20.58
C GLN A 611 10.73 27.00 -20.21
N VAL A 612 11.10 25.78 -20.62
CA VAL A 612 10.32 24.56 -20.40
C VAL A 612 11.24 23.47 -19.87
N ILE A 613 10.68 22.54 -19.12
CA ILE A 613 11.33 21.29 -18.72
C ILE A 613 10.64 20.18 -19.48
N GLU A 614 11.40 19.39 -20.23
CA GLU A 614 10.87 18.34 -21.10
C GLU A 614 11.38 16.97 -20.66
N LEU A 615 10.45 16.08 -20.33
CA LEU A 615 10.71 14.69 -19.97
C LEU A 615 10.24 13.81 -21.14
N PHE A 616 11.14 13.00 -21.69
CA PHE A 616 10.83 12.16 -22.85
C PHE A 616 10.72 10.69 -22.47
N GLY A 617 9.67 10.04 -22.98
CA GLY A 617 9.47 8.59 -22.95
C GLY A 617 9.28 7.97 -21.57
N ALA A 618 8.52 8.63 -20.69
CA ALA A 618 8.16 8.07 -19.39
C ALA A 618 7.31 6.80 -19.58
N SER A 619 7.78 5.68 -19.04
CA SER A 619 7.20 4.33 -19.25
C SER A 619 7.03 3.53 -17.96
N GLY A 620 7.12 4.18 -16.80
CA GLY A 620 6.85 3.56 -15.51
C GLY A 620 5.39 3.08 -15.36
N ASN A 621 5.19 1.94 -14.69
CA ASN A 621 3.89 1.34 -14.42
C ASN A 621 3.00 1.22 -15.68
N ASN A 622 1.95 2.04 -15.77
CA ASN A 622 1.00 2.04 -16.89
C ASN A 622 1.26 3.15 -17.93
N LEU A 623 2.30 3.97 -17.76
CA LEU A 623 2.65 5.03 -18.71
C LEU A 623 3.13 4.44 -20.05
N ARG A 624 2.70 5.04 -21.16
CA ARG A 624 2.93 4.54 -22.52
C ARG A 624 3.90 5.44 -23.31
N ASP A 625 5.18 5.44 -22.94
CA ASP A 625 6.24 6.25 -23.57
C ASP A 625 5.84 7.74 -23.67
N VAL A 626 5.44 8.31 -22.53
CA VAL A 626 4.84 9.64 -22.45
C VAL A 626 5.90 10.74 -22.47
N ASP A 627 5.71 11.73 -23.34
CA ASP A 627 6.51 12.95 -23.37
C ASP A 627 5.76 14.08 -22.63
N LEU A 628 6.39 14.66 -21.61
CA LEU A 628 5.83 15.67 -20.70
C LEU A 628 6.59 16.98 -20.83
N THR A 629 5.88 18.08 -21.07
CA THR A 629 6.44 19.45 -21.11
C THR A 629 5.85 20.28 -19.97
N ILE A 630 6.71 20.78 -19.06
CA ILE A 630 6.32 21.66 -17.95
C ILE A 630 6.85 23.08 -18.19
N PRO A 631 5.97 24.10 -18.25
CA PRO A 631 6.40 25.48 -18.39
C PRO A 631 6.98 26.04 -17.08
N VAL A 632 8.15 26.69 -17.17
CA VAL A 632 8.84 27.28 -16.01
C VAL A 632 8.17 28.60 -15.61
N GLY A 633 8.06 28.85 -14.31
CA GLY A 633 7.49 30.09 -13.75
C GLY A 633 5.96 30.16 -13.79
N LEU A 634 5.28 29.07 -14.16
CA LEU A 634 3.83 28.97 -14.19
C LEU A 634 3.29 28.10 -13.04
N PHE A 635 2.00 28.26 -12.77
CA PHE A 635 1.22 27.33 -11.98
C PHE A 635 0.63 26.25 -12.90
N THR A 636 1.23 25.06 -12.89
CA THR A 636 0.83 23.91 -13.72
C THR A 636 0.06 22.88 -12.90
N CYS A 637 -1.13 22.51 -13.34
CA CYS A 637 -1.97 21.50 -12.73
C CYS A 637 -1.94 20.20 -13.55
N ILE A 638 -1.63 19.09 -12.90
CA ILE A 638 -1.65 17.74 -13.46
C ILE A 638 -2.97 17.09 -13.02
N THR A 639 -3.84 16.79 -13.97
CA THR A 639 -5.19 16.26 -13.73
C THR A 639 -5.43 14.99 -14.54
N GLY A 640 -6.59 14.37 -14.33
CA GLY A 640 -6.99 13.11 -14.97
C GLY A 640 -7.61 12.14 -13.96
N VAL A 641 -8.22 11.07 -14.46
CA VAL A 641 -8.93 10.10 -13.60
C VAL A 641 -7.99 9.34 -12.65
N SER A 642 -8.53 8.78 -11.57
CA SER A 642 -7.73 8.00 -10.62
C SER A 642 -7.14 6.76 -11.33
N GLY A 643 -5.84 6.50 -11.10
CA GLY A 643 -5.11 5.44 -11.80
C GLY A 643 -4.63 5.78 -13.22
N SER A 644 -4.81 7.01 -13.73
CA SER A 644 -4.35 7.39 -15.08
C SER A 644 -2.83 7.46 -15.23
N GLY A 645 -2.07 7.47 -14.12
CA GLY A 645 -0.61 7.54 -14.11
C GLY A 645 -0.02 8.83 -13.55
N LYS A 646 -0.84 9.75 -12.99
CA LYS A 646 -0.39 11.07 -12.47
C LYS A 646 0.77 10.97 -11.48
N SER A 647 0.61 10.19 -10.41
CA SER A 647 1.65 10.00 -9.39
C SER A 647 2.88 9.29 -9.95
N THR A 648 2.71 8.34 -10.87
CA THR A 648 3.85 7.69 -11.55
C THR A 648 4.66 8.70 -12.37
N LEU A 649 3.98 9.57 -13.12
CA LEU A 649 4.63 10.56 -13.99
C LEU A 649 5.33 11.64 -13.17
N ILE A 650 4.65 12.18 -12.16
CA ILE A 650 5.14 13.32 -11.40
C ILE A 650 6.01 12.90 -10.21
N ASN A 651 5.49 12.07 -9.29
CA ASN A 651 6.20 11.73 -8.06
C ASN A 651 7.28 10.67 -8.30
N ASP A 652 6.95 9.60 -9.03
CA ASP A 652 7.90 8.48 -9.23
C ASP A 652 8.92 8.70 -10.33
N THR A 653 8.65 9.60 -11.27
CA THR A 653 9.55 9.89 -12.40
C THR A 653 10.11 11.30 -12.28
N PHE A 654 9.29 12.33 -12.55
CA PHE A 654 9.75 13.71 -12.68
C PHE A 654 10.42 14.26 -11.41
N PHE A 655 9.80 14.08 -10.24
CA PHE A 655 10.33 14.54 -8.95
C PHE A 655 11.65 13.83 -8.62
N LYS A 656 11.73 12.50 -8.74
CA LYS A 656 12.97 11.76 -8.43
C LYS A 656 14.12 12.18 -9.33
N ILE A 657 13.86 12.44 -10.62
CA ILE A 657 14.85 13.00 -11.55
C ILE A 657 15.31 14.38 -11.08
N ALA A 658 14.37 15.28 -10.80
CA ALA A 658 14.69 16.63 -10.30
C ALA A 658 15.43 16.58 -8.95
N HIS A 659 15.07 15.67 -8.06
CA HIS A 659 15.68 15.50 -6.73
C HIS A 659 17.13 15.01 -6.86
N ARG A 660 17.41 14.12 -7.81
CA ARG A 660 18.76 13.68 -8.14
C ARG A 660 19.59 14.79 -8.78
N MET A 661 19.07 15.46 -9.80
CA MET A 661 19.80 16.46 -10.58
C MET A 661 20.01 17.79 -9.84
N LEU A 662 19.00 18.27 -9.12
CA LEU A 662 19.03 19.58 -8.45
C LEU A 662 19.49 19.49 -6.99
N ASN A 663 19.03 18.48 -6.26
CA ASN A 663 19.32 18.36 -4.82
C ASN A 663 20.43 17.34 -4.52
N GLY A 664 20.93 16.59 -5.51
CA GLY A 664 22.01 15.60 -5.34
C GLY A 664 21.59 14.34 -4.59
N ALA A 665 20.31 13.96 -4.65
CA ALA A 665 19.82 12.75 -4.00
C ALA A 665 20.41 11.47 -4.62
N THR A 666 20.71 10.47 -3.78
CA THR A 666 21.41 9.23 -4.18
C THR A 666 20.60 7.95 -3.97
N VAL A 667 19.42 8.05 -3.35
CA VAL A 667 18.64 6.87 -2.89
C VAL A 667 17.38 6.66 -3.74
N ASP A 668 16.90 7.70 -4.41
CA ASP A 668 15.63 7.67 -5.14
C ASP A 668 15.87 7.29 -6.61
N GLU A 669 15.43 6.10 -7.00
CA GLU A 669 15.48 5.66 -8.39
C GLU A 669 14.21 6.12 -9.13
N PRO A 670 14.34 6.92 -10.20
CA PRO A 670 13.20 7.31 -11.01
C PRO A 670 12.63 6.13 -11.77
N ALA A 671 11.32 6.12 -12.00
CA ALA A 671 10.71 5.14 -12.88
C ALA A 671 11.25 5.28 -14.33
N PRO A 672 11.17 4.23 -15.18
CA PRO A 672 11.75 4.24 -16.51
C PRO A 672 11.37 5.44 -17.38
N TYR A 673 12.38 6.08 -17.99
CA TYR A 673 12.26 7.21 -18.92
C TYR A 673 13.45 7.21 -19.91
N ARG A 674 13.35 7.98 -21.01
CA ARG A 674 14.43 8.07 -22.02
C ARG A 674 15.44 9.18 -21.72
N SER A 675 14.96 10.41 -21.56
CA SER A 675 15.81 11.59 -21.33
C SER A 675 15.02 12.73 -20.68
N ILE A 676 15.73 13.73 -20.17
CA ILE A 676 15.15 14.97 -19.64
C ILE A 676 16.00 16.17 -20.06
N GLU A 677 15.36 17.29 -20.40
CA GLU A 677 15.98 18.54 -20.83
C GLU A 677 15.37 19.74 -20.08
N GLY A 678 16.12 20.84 -19.95
CA GLY A 678 15.64 22.11 -19.37
C GLY A 678 15.65 22.19 -17.84
N MET A 679 16.15 21.16 -17.13
CA MET A 679 16.20 21.12 -15.67
C MET A 679 17.10 22.23 -15.08
N GLU A 680 18.06 22.74 -15.84
CA GLU A 680 18.95 23.86 -15.48
C GLU A 680 18.23 25.21 -15.24
N HIS A 681 16.94 25.31 -15.59
CA HIS A 681 16.13 26.47 -15.28
C HIS A 681 15.77 26.59 -13.78
N CYS A 682 15.92 25.51 -13.02
CA CYS A 682 15.64 25.47 -11.59
C CYS A 682 16.90 25.18 -10.77
N ASP A 683 17.02 25.78 -9.58
CA ASP A 683 18.18 25.60 -8.69
C ASP A 683 17.97 24.47 -7.68
N LYS A 684 16.71 24.17 -7.34
CA LYS A 684 16.32 23.14 -6.37
C LYS A 684 14.88 22.69 -6.61
N VAL A 685 14.57 21.46 -6.22
CA VAL A 685 13.19 20.95 -6.14
C VAL A 685 12.77 20.78 -4.69
N VAL A 686 11.50 21.06 -4.42
CA VAL A 686 10.85 20.88 -3.13
C VAL A 686 9.56 20.10 -3.35
N ASP A 687 9.52 18.89 -2.80
CA ASP A 687 8.28 18.11 -2.68
C ASP A 687 7.56 18.45 -1.36
N ILE A 688 6.25 18.68 -1.48
CA ILE A 688 5.36 19.00 -0.37
C ILE A 688 4.23 17.96 -0.38
N ASP A 689 4.55 16.79 0.17
CA ASP A 689 3.64 15.65 0.27
C ASP A 689 2.83 15.64 1.58
N GLN A 690 1.82 14.77 1.61
CA GLN A 690 0.92 14.60 2.77
C GLN A 690 1.48 13.68 3.87
N SER A 691 2.70 13.16 3.71
CA SER A 691 3.28 12.29 4.73
C SER A 691 3.37 12.99 6.09
N PRO A 692 3.19 12.26 7.22
CA PRO A 692 3.27 12.87 8.53
C PRO A 692 4.61 13.58 8.75
N ILE A 693 4.59 14.81 9.32
CA ILE A 693 5.82 15.55 9.67
C ILE A 693 6.69 14.81 10.71
N GLY A 694 6.12 13.80 11.37
CA GLY A 694 6.84 12.82 12.16
C GLY A 694 5.92 11.73 12.68
N ARG A 695 6.49 10.56 12.97
CA ARG A 695 5.76 9.37 13.43
C ARG A 695 5.72 9.24 14.96
N THR A 696 6.25 10.21 15.69
CA THR A 696 6.31 10.19 17.16
C THR A 696 5.75 11.49 17.74
N PRO A 697 5.25 11.48 19.00
CA PRO A 697 4.78 12.69 19.68
C PRO A 697 5.83 13.79 19.89
N ARG A 698 7.11 13.48 19.61
CA ARG A 698 8.23 14.44 19.70
C ARG A 698 8.23 15.45 18.55
N SER A 699 7.73 15.04 17.39
CA SER A 699 7.55 15.95 16.26
C SER A 699 6.28 16.77 16.48
N ASN A 700 6.39 18.07 16.26
CA ASN A 700 5.29 19.04 16.36
C ASN A 700 5.58 20.27 15.48
N PRO A 701 4.59 21.14 15.22
CA PRO A 701 4.76 22.32 14.38
C PRO A 701 5.95 23.20 14.79
N ALA A 702 6.19 23.42 16.09
CA ALA A 702 7.29 24.24 16.57
C ALA A 702 8.68 23.62 16.28
N THR A 703 8.82 22.30 16.42
CA THR A 703 10.08 21.60 16.07
C THR A 703 10.32 21.59 14.56
N TYR A 704 9.28 21.34 13.76
CA TYR A 704 9.43 21.14 12.31
C TYR A 704 9.77 22.43 11.57
N THR A 705 9.12 23.53 11.95
CA THR A 705 9.39 24.89 11.43
C THR A 705 10.67 25.51 12.02
N GLY A 706 11.27 24.86 13.02
CA GLY A 706 12.47 25.34 13.70
C GLY A 706 12.22 26.62 14.52
N ILE A 707 11.00 26.82 15.02
CA ILE A 707 10.65 27.92 15.94
C ILE A 707 11.05 27.54 17.38
N PHE A 708 11.06 26.25 17.71
CA PHE A 708 11.29 25.78 19.06
C PHE A 708 12.69 26.09 19.61
N THR A 709 13.73 26.11 18.76
CA THR A 709 15.10 26.46 19.20
C THR A 709 15.19 27.91 19.69
N PRO A 710 14.78 28.93 18.92
CA PRO A 710 14.68 30.31 19.42
C PRO A 710 13.86 30.45 20.70
N ILE A 711 12.74 29.72 20.84
CA ILE A 711 11.94 29.72 22.07
C ILE A 711 12.77 29.22 23.25
N ARG A 712 13.49 28.10 23.12
CA ARG A 712 14.34 27.56 24.20
C ARG A 712 15.48 28.50 24.58
N GLU A 713 16.05 29.23 23.61
CA GLU A 713 17.07 30.24 23.87
C GLU A 713 16.52 31.40 24.71
N LEU A 714 15.29 31.85 24.45
CA LEU A 714 14.61 32.86 25.27
C LEU A 714 14.41 32.38 26.71
N PHE A 715 13.98 31.13 26.89
CA PHE A 715 13.80 30.54 28.22
C PHE A 715 15.12 30.37 28.97
N ALA A 716 16.19 29.93 28.31
CA ALA A 716 17.53 29.88 28.92
C ALA A 716 18.07 31.28 29.26
N GLY A 717 17.65 32.30 28.51
CA GLY A 717 18.02 33.69 28.71
C GLY A 717 17.37 34.38 29.91
N THR A 718 16.34 33.81 30.54
CA THR A 718 15.63 34.42 31.68
C THR A 718 16.49 34.49 32.94
N GLN A 719 16.19 35.43 33.84
CA GLN A 719 16.93 35.59 35.09
C GLN A 719 16.86 34.34 35.98
N GLU A 720 15.70 33.69 36.05
CA GLU A 720 15.48 32.45 36.78
C GLU A 720 16.36 31.32 36.24
N SER A 721 16.42 31.15 34.92
CA SER A 721 17.28 30.15 34.27
C SER A 721 18.76 30.39 34.53
N ARG A 722 19.22 31.65 34.40
CA ARG A 722 20.62 32.00 34.63
C ARG A 722 21.04 31.72 36.07
N THR A 723 20.19 32.05 37.03
CA THR A 723 20.46 31.79 38.46
C THR A 723 20.55 30.29 38.76
N ARG A 724 19.74 29.47 38.09
CA ARG A 724 19.71 28.01 38.25
C ARG A 724 20.70 27.26 37.35
N GLY A 725 21.49 27.96 36.53
CA GLY A 725 22.42 27.35 35.57
C GLY A 725 21.74 26.57 34.43
N TYR A 726 20.46 26.83 34.16
CA TYR A 726 19.71 26.12 33.13
C TYR A 726 20.11 26.58 31.72
N GLN A 727 20.55 25.63 30.92
CA GLN A 727 20.92 25.82 29.52
C GLN A 727 19.74 25.51 28.58
N VAL A 728 19.89 25.82 27.29
CA VAL A 728 18.91 25.54 26.21
C VAL A 728 18.48 24.06 26.20
N GLY A 729 19.36 23.14 26.59
CA GLY A 729 19.07 21.70 26.70
C GLY A 729 18.02 21.36 27.76
N ARG A 730 17.93 22.10 28.88
CA ARG A 730 16.93 21.88 29.94
C ARG A 730 15.50 22.02 29.41
N PHE A 731 15.32 22.96 28.48
CA PHE A 731 14.04 23.28 27.85
C PHE A 731 13.74 22.42 26.63
N SER A 732 14.52 21.36 26.38
CA SER A 732 14.24 20.38 25.34
C SER A 732 13.58 19.15 25.93
N PHE A 733 12.38 18.80 25.46
CA PHE A 733 11.76 17.53 25.81
C PHE A 733 12.49 16.31 25.22
N ASN A 734 13.40 16.50 24.25
CA ASN A 734 14.18 15.41 23.64
C ASN A 734 15.47 15.05 24.43
N VAL A 735 15.89 15.89 25.37
CA VAL A 735 17.18 15.76 26.06
C VAL A 735 16.96 15.47 27.55
N LYS A 736 17.77 14.58 28.12
CA LYS A 736 17.77 14.34 29.57
C LYS A 736 18.14 15.61 30.32
N GLY A 737 17.47 15.87 31.44
CA GLY A 737 17.75 17.01 32.31
C GLY A 737 16.50 17.76 32.74
N GLY A 738 15.64 18.18 31.81
CA GLY A 738 14.41 18.93 32.14
C GLY A 738 13.10 18.26 31.73
N ARG A 739 13.16 17.25 30.86
CA ARG A 739 12.00 16.45 30.46
C ARG A 739 11.46 15.60 31.63
N CYS A 740 10.23 15.14 31.50
CA CYS A 740 9.69 14.10 32.36
C CYS A 740 10.35 12.76 32.02
N GLU A 741 10.93 12.07 33.01
CA GLU A 741 11.63 10.79 32.78
C GLU A 741 10.66 9.62 32.60
N ALA A 742 9.45 9.67 33.17
CA ALA A 742 8.45 8.60 33.03
C ALA A 742 7.99 8.41 31.58
N CYS A 743 7.72 9.50 30.85
CA CYS A 743 7.36 9.47 29.43
C CYS A 743 8.52 9.85 28.51
N GLN A 744 9.73 10.01 29.05
CA GLN A 744 10.92 10.47 28.33
C GLN A 744 10.71 11.72 27.45
N GLY A 745 9.81 12.61 27.86
CA GLY A 745 9.48 13.86 27.17
C GLY A 745 8.32 13.79 26.17
N ASP A 746 7.74 12.62 25.91
CA ASP A 746 6.63 12.51 24.94
C ASP A 746 5.34 13.14 25.48
N GLY A 747 5.16 13.10 26.81
CA GLY A 747 3.96 13.57 27.51
C GLY A 747 2.81 12.55 27.50
N LEU A 748 2.89 11.58 26.60
CA LEU A 748 1.94 10.50 26.42
C LEU A 748 2.64 9.16 26.65
N ILE A 749 1.87 8.14 27.02
CA ILE A 749 2.31 6.74 27.08
C ILE A 749 1.48 5.98 26.06
N LYS A 750 2.15 5.17 25.23
CA LYS A 750 1.48 4.29 24.27
C LYS A 750 0.96 3.05 25.00
N VAL A 751 -0.33 2.77 24.88
CA VAL A 751 -0.97 1.56 25.40
C VAL A 751 -1.30 0.66 24.22
N GLU A 752 -0.71 -0.54 24.21
CA GLU A 752 -0.93 -1.53 23.16
C GLU A 752 -2.29 -2.21 23.36
N MET A 753 -3.10 -2.23 22.31
CA MET A 753 -4.45 -2.79 22.33
C MET A 753 -4.50 -4.02 21.41
N HIS A 754 -5.08 -5.12 21.88
CA HIS A 754 -5.08 -6.38 21.11
C HIS A 754 -6.00 -6.36 19.88
N PHE A 755 -7.17 -5.72 19.99
CA PHE A 755 -8.22 -5.72 18.96
C PHE A 755 -8.59 -4.33 18.45
N LEU A 756 -8.21 -3.29 19.20
CA LEU A 756 -8.43 -1.89 18.84
C LEU A 756 -7.08 -1.28 18.43
N PRO A 757 -7.08 -0.18 17.67
CA PRO A 757 -5.85 0.58 17.44
C PRO A 757 -5.19 1.00 18.74
N ASP A 758 -3.85 1.02 18.77
CA ASP A 758 -3.09 1.49 19.92
C ASP A 758 -3.49 2.93 20.28
N VAL A 759 -3.60 3.22 21.58
CA VAL A 759 -4.06 4.51 22.08
C VAL A 759 -2.93 5.17 22.89
N TYR A 760 -2.84 6.49 22.78
CA TYR A 760 -1.94 7.29 23.61
C TYR A 760 -2.71 7.86 24.79
N VAL A 761 -2.27 7.55 26.00
CA VAL A 761 -2.84 8.10 27.24
C VAL A 761 -1.91 9.17 27.83
N PRO A 762 -2.44 10.23 28.45
CA PRO A 762 -1.63 11.20 29.18
C PRO A 762 -0.74 10.54 30.23
N CYS A 763 0.53 10.93 30.30
CA CYS A 763 1.45 10.39 31.31
C CYS A 763 1.02 10.82 32.72
N ASP A 764 0.84 9.86 33.64
CA ASP A 764 0.42 10.14 35.03
C ASP A 764 1.36 11.07 35.79
N SER A 765 2.67 10.97 35.52
CA SER A 765 3.70 11.73 36.25
C SER A 765 3.72 13.22 35.90
N CYS A 766 3.62 13.55 34.61
CA CYS A 766 3.65 14.95 34.16
C CYS A 766 2.29 15.48 33.70
N LYS A 767 1.26 14.64 33.67
CA LYS A 767 -0.09 14.96 33.17
C LYS A 767 -0.06 15.61 31.79
N GLY A 768 0.69 15.02 30.86
CA GLY A 768 0.84 15.56 29.50
C GLY A 768 1.83 16.73 29.35
N LYS A 769 2.43 17.24 30.44
CA LYS A 769 3.23 18.47 30.39
C LYS A 769 4.62 18.33 29.75
N ARG A 770 5.09 17.10 29.49
CA ARG A 770 6.41 16.74 28.92
C ARG A 770 7.64 17.08 29.77
N TYR A 771 7.53 17.96 30.76
CA TYR A 771 8.63 18.41 31.61
C TYR A 771 8.44 18.03 33.07
N ASN A 772 9.54 18.00 33.82
CA ASN A 772 9.49 17.93 35.28
C ASN A 772 9.07 19.28 35.89
N ARG A 773 8.69 19.23 37.18
CA ARG A 773 8.15 20.39 37.90
C ARG A 773 9.15 21.55 37.92
N GLU A 774 10.42 21.28 38.16
CA GLU A 774 11.47 22.29 38.35
C GLU A 774 11.77 23.07 37.06
N THR A 775 11.53 22.46 35.90
CA THR A 775 11.67 23.13 34.60
C THR A 775 10.48 24.05 34.32
N LEU A 776 9.27 23.67 34.76
CA LEU A 776 8.04 24.44 34.56
C LEU A 776 7.92 25.66 35.50
N GLU A 777 8.79 25.77 36.51
CA GLU A 777 8.87 26.97 37.35
C GLU A 777 9.42 28.18 36.59
N VAL A 778 10.24 27.96 35.56
CA VAL A 778 10.81 29.06 34.77
C VAL A 778 9.75 29.66 33.86
N LYS A 779 9.57 30.98 33.95
CA LYS A 779 8.60 31.72 33.14
C LYS A 779 9.27 32.74 32.22
N TYR A 780 8.72 32.85 31.02
CA TYR A 780 8.97 33.95 30.09
C TYR A 780 7.65 34.72 29.94
N LYS A 781 7.66 36.04 30.11
CA LYS A 781 6.45 36.91 30.14
C LYS A 781 5.23 36.26 30.84
N GLY A 782 5.44 35.70 32.03
CA GLY A 782 4.39 35.09 32.86
C GLY A 782 3.96 33.66 32.49
N LYS A 783 4.44 33.07 31.39
CA LYS A 783 4.12 31.70 30.96
C LYS A 783 5.33 30.78 31.00
N ASN A 784 5.14 29.52 31.41
CA ASN A 784 6.18 28.50 31.32
C ASN A 784 6.25 27.89 29.91
N ILE A 785 7.27 27.06 29.66
CA ILE A 785 7.50 26.50 28.32
C ILE A 785 6.37 25.58 27.84
N HIS A 786 5.70 24.84 28.73
CA HIS A 786 4.57 24.01 28.37
C HIS A 786 3.37 24.87 27.96
N GLU A 787 3.07 25.92 28.73
CA GLU A 787 1.99 26.88 28.42
C GLU A 787 2.22 27.56 27.09
N VAL A 788 3.46 27.95 26.76
CA VAL A 788 3.82 28.49 25.44
C VAL A 788 3.57 27.45 24.34
N LEU A 789 3.94 26.18 24.56
CA LEU A 789 3.67 25.11 23.60
C LEU A 789 2.17 24.77 23.44
N GLN A 790 1.33 25.14 24.41
CA GLN A 790 -0.13 24.98 24.31
C GLN A 790 -0.82 26.15 23.61
N MET A 791 -0.11 27.26 23.32
CA MET A 791 -0.68 28.38 22.58
C MET A 791 -0.99 27.96 21.14
N THR A 792 -2.10 28.49 20.61
CA THR A 792 -2.37 28.45 19.17
C THR A 792 -1.31 29.25 18.41
N VAL A 793 -1.15 28.99 17.12
CA VAL A 793 -0.27 29.80 16.27
C VAL A 793 -0.70 31.27 16.28
N GLU A 794 -2.01 31.53 16.24
CA GLU A 794 -2.59 32.87 16.35
C GLU A 794 -2.15 33.58 17.64
N ASP A 795 -2.37 32.96 18.80
CA ASP A 795 -1.98 33.54 20.09
C ASP A 795 -0.47 33.74 20.20
N ALA A 796 0.30 32.76 19.70
CA ALA A 796 1.75 32.80 19.72
C ALA A 796 2.29 33.94 18.84
N ARG A 797 1.64 34.22 17.70
CA ARG A 797 2.07 35.27 16.77
C ARG A 797 2.07 36.63 17.45
N VAL A 798 1.00 36.94 18.19
CA VAL A 798 0.86 38.17 18.98
C VAL A 798 1.87 38.17 20.14
N TYR A 799 1.98 37.05 20.86
CA TYR A 799 2.86 36.94 22.03
C TYR A 799 4.36 37.14 21.71
N PHE A 800 4.78 36.71 20.52
CA PHE A 800 6.15 36.81 20.01
C PHE A 800 6.38 37.95 19.01
N ASP A 801 5.48 38.94 18.93
CA ASP A 801 5.61 40.11 18.03
C ASP A 801 6.98 40.80 18.11
N ALA A 802 7.53 40.91 19.32
CA ALA A 802 8.82 41.56 19.57
C ALA A 802 10.03 40.79 19.02
N ILE A 803 9.86 39.56 18.52
CA ILE A 803 10.94 38.69 18.04
C ILE A 803 10.71 38.35 16.56
N PRO A 804 11.28 39.14 15.63
CA PRO A 804 10.98 39.04 14.20
C PRO A 804 11.21 37.65 13.59
N SER A 805 12.23 36.92 14.06
CA SER A 805 12.57 35.58 13.57
C SER A 805 11.50 34.53 13.89
N ILE A 806 10.80 34.68 15.03
CA ILE A 806 9.69 33.81 15.43
C ILE A 806 8.40 34.32 14.77
N ALA A 807 8.13 35.62 14.87
CA ALA A 807 6.96 36.29 14.29
C ALA A 807 6.76 35.95 12.81
N ARG A 808 7.82 36.03 11.99
CA ARG A 808 7.74 35.72 10.55
C ARG A 808 7.33 34.26 10.28
N LYS A 809 7.86 33.31 11.04
CA LYS A 809 7.53 31.88 10.87
C LYS A 809 6.12 31.55 11.36
N LEU A 810 5.65 32.22 12.41
CA LEU A 810 4.26 32.10 12.86
C LEU A 810 3.30 32.70 11.84
N GLN A 811 3.68 33.83 11.22
CA GLN A 811 2.87 34.43 10.15
C GLN A 811 2.72 33.47 8.97
N THR A 812 3.79 32.81 8.54
CA THR A 812 3.69 31.82 7.45
C THR A 812 2.78 30.64 7.78
N LEU A 813 2.65 30.25 9.06
CA LEU A 813 1.68 29.23 9.48
C LEU A 813 0.24 29.76 9.43
N ILE A 814 0.01 31.03 9.76
CA ILE A 814 -1.31 31.68 9.63
C ILE A 814 -1.70 31.80 8.15
N ASP A 815 -0.77 32.25 7.30
CA ASP A 815 -0.99 32.44 5.87
C ASP A 815 -1.43 31.15 5.16
N VAL A 816 -0.97 29.98 5.62
CA VAL A 816 -1.40 28.67 5.08
C VAL A 816 -2.65 28.12 5.77
N GLY A 817 -3.34 28.91 6.60
CA GLY A 817 -4.61 28.52 7.24
C GLY A 817 -4.44 27.70 8.53
N LEU A 818 -3.26 27.67 9.16
CA LEU A 818 -3.00 26.90 10.38
C LEU A 818 -2.99 27.76 11.65
N ALA A 819 -3.80 28.81 11.69
CA ALA A 819 -3.87 29.71 12.85
C ALA A 819 -4.30 28.98 14.15
N TYR A 820 -5.13 27.95 14.01
CA TYR A 820 -5.78 27.24 15.11
C TYR A 820 -4.95 26.15 15.79
N ILE A 821 -3.94 25.59 15.12
CA ILE A 821 -3.15 24.48 15.68
C ILE A 821 -2.28 24.96 16.84
N ARG A 822 -1.99 24.07 17.80
CA ARG A 822 -1.09 24.41 18.91
C ARG A 822 0.37 24.19 18.52
N LEU A 823 1.27 25.03 19.01
CA LEU A 823 2.71 24.94 18.71
C LEU A 823 3.31 23.57 19.03
N GLY A 824 2.91 22.97 20.16
CA GLY A 824 3.38 21.69 20.65
C GLY A 824 2.48 20.50 20.32
N GLN A 825 1.45 20.68 19.48
CA GLN A 825 0.53 19.62 19.06
C GLN A 825 1.30 18.44 18.45
N SER A 826 0.94 17.21 18.83
CA SER A 826 1.62 16.02 18.35
C SER A 826 1.49 15.89 16.82
N ALA A 827 2.59 15.59 16.13
CA ALA A 827 2.56 15.28 14.70
C ALA A 827 1.64 14.10 14.36
N THR A 828 1.47 13.15 15.29
CA THR A 828 0.59 11.99 15.11
C THR A 828 -0.90 12.34 15.14
N THR A 829 -1.24 13.55 15.59
CA THR A 829 -2.61 14.06 15.66
C THR A 829 -2.93 15.07 14.55
N LEU A 830 -1.95 15.37 13.68
CA LEU A 830 -2.18 16.23 12.53
C LEU A 830 -2.75 15.41 11.37
N SER A 831 -3.69 15.99 10.63
CA SER A 831 -4.14 15.41 9.36
C SER A 831 -3.03 15.48 8.29
N GLY A 832 -3.17 14.69 7.22
CA GLY A 832 -2.24 14.74 6.08
C GLY A 832 -2.13 16.14 5.48
N GLY A 833 -3.28 16.81 5.27
CA GLY A 833 -3.33 18.19 4.77
C GLY A 833 -2.78 19.23 5.76
N GLU A 834 -2.95 19.06 7.08
CA GLU A 834 -2.28 19.91 8.08
C GLU A 834 -0.76 19.72 8.05
N ALA A 835 -0.29 18.48 7.99
CA ALA A 835 1.14 18.15 7.89
C ALA A 835 1.75 18.77 6.63
N GLN A 836 1.08 18.65 5.49
CA GLN A 836 1.48 19.26 4.22
C GLN A 836 1.58 20.79 4.32
N ARG A 837 0.58 21.45 4.90
CA ARG A 837 0.59 22.91 5.11
C ARG A 837 1.70 23.36 6.07
N VAL A 838 2.05 22.58 7.09
CA VAL A 838 3.22 22.85 7.95
C VAL A 838 4.53 22.80 7.14
N LYS A 839 4.66 21.88 6.17
CA LYS A 839 5.81 21.81 5.25
C LYS A 839 5.83 23.03 4.33
N LEU A 840 4.70 23.40 3.75
CA LEU A 840 4.56 24.61 2.93
C LEU A 840 4.96 25.88 3.68
N ALA A 841 4.47 26.06 4.92
CA ALA A 841 4.84 27.18 5.78
C ALA A 841 6.35 27.27 6.04
N LYS A 842 7.01 26.11 6.26
CA LYS A 842 8.47 26.06 6.43
C LYS A 842 9.20 26.58 5.20
N GLU A 843 8.76 26.22 4.00
CA GLU A 843 9.40 26.67 2.76
C GLU A 843 9.14 28.15 2.47
N LEU A 844 7.93 28.64 2.72
CA LEU A 844 7.59 30.07 2.65
C LEU A 844 8.42 30.93 3.60
N SER A 845 8.87 30.36 4.72
CA SER A 845 9.71 31.08 5.68
C SER A 845 11.15 31.27 5.21
N LYS A 846 11.60 30.54 4.18
CA LYS A 846 12.96 30.65 3.63
C LYS A 846 13.08 31.84 2.67
N ARG A 847 14.32 32.17 2.30
CA ARG A 847 14.57 33.14 1.22
C ARG A 847 14.31 32.48 -0.12
N ASP A 848 13.58 33.18 -0.96
CA ASP A 848 13.24 32.76 -2.31
C ASP A 848 14.37 33.09 -3.29
N THR A 849 14.62 32.21 -4.25
CA THR A 849 15.57 32.43 -5.35
C THR A 849 14.87 32.77 -6.67
N GLY A 850 13.54 32.59 -6.74
CA GLY A 850 12.75 32.74 -7.97
C GLY A 850 13.01 31.67 -9.01
N LYS A 851 13.72 30.60 -8.65
CA LYS A 851 14.08 29.46 -9.51
C LYS A 851 13.87 28.12 -8.80
N THR A 852 12.89 28.06 -7.90
CA THR A 852 12.56 26.82 -7.19
C THR A 852 11.43 26.10 -7.93
N LEU A 853 11.55 24.77 -8.05
CA LEU A 853 10.47 23.90 -8.48
C LEU A 853 9.74 23.36 -7.25
N TYR A 854 8.46 23.71 -7.10
CA TYR A 854 7.58 23.18 -6.07
C TYR A 854 6.67 22.11 -6.66
N ILE A 855 6.61 20.94 -6.02
CA ILE A 855 5.68 19.86 -6.36
C ILE A 855 4.76 19.64 -5.16
N LEU A 856 3.44 19.66 -5.40
CA LEU A 856 2.44 19.40 -4.37
C LEU A 856 1.47 18.31 -4.85
N ASP A 857 1.21 17.35 -3.97
CA ASP A 857 0.27 16.26 -4.22
C ASP A 857 -1.04 16.49 -3.47
N GLU A 858 -2.13 16.70 -4.23
CA GLU A 858 -3.51 16.93 -3.75
C GLU A 858 -3.62 17.91 -2.56
N PRO A 859 -3.10 19.16 -2.67
CA PRO A 859 -3.04 20.09 -1.56
C PRO A 859 -4.41 20.59 -1.07
N THR A 860 -5.51 20.34 -1.80
CA THR A 860 -6.87 20.66 -1.34
C THR A 860 -7.49 19.63 -0.40
N THR A 861 -6.81 18.51 -0.14
CA THR A 861 -7.29 17.48 0.78
C THR A 861 -7.61 18.08 2.16
N GLY A 862 -8.81 17.86 2.70
CA GLY A 862 -9.18 18.39 4.01
C GLY A 862 -9.57 19.87 4.05
N LEU A 863 -9.70 20.54 2.89
CA LEU A 863 -9.93 21.98 2.82
C LEU A 863 -11.36 22.32 2.40
N HIS A 864 -11.96 23.22 3.17
CA HIS A 864 -13.19 23.89 2.79
C HIS A 864 -12.92 24.92 1.68
N PHE A 865 -13.94 25.32 0.91
CA PHE A 865 -13.83 26.32 -0.18
C PHE A 865 -13.05 27.59 0.21
N ALA A 866 -13.30 28.11 1.42
CA ALA A 866 -12.60 29.28 1.94
C ALA A 866 -11.10 29.02 2.22
N ASP A 867 -10.75 27.81 2.65
CA ASP A 867 -9.37 27.42 2.90
C ASP A 867 -8.62 27.15 1.58
N ILE A 868 -9.32 26.65 0.55
CA ILE A 868 -8.79 26.52 -0.80
C ILE A 868 -8.38 27.90 -1.35
N GLN A 869 -9.19 28.93 -1.13
CA GLN A 869 -8.83 30.30 -1.53
C GLN A 869 -7.51 30.75 -0.87
N LEU A 870 -7.36 30.54 0.44
CA LEU A 870 -6.12 30.89 1.16
C LEU A 870 -4.90 30.13 0.61
N LEU A 871 -5.08 28.84 0.30
CA LEU A 871 -4.03 28.04 -0.32
C LEU A 871 -3.66 28.57 -1.71
N LEU A 872 -4.65 28.88 -2.56
CA LEU A 872 -4.42 29.43 -3.89
C LEU A 872 -3.68 30.76 -3.84
N ASP A 873 -4.02 31.64 -2.90
CA ASP A 873 -3.31 32.91 -2.69
C ASP A 873 -1.81 32.66 -2.39
N VAL A 874 -1.52 31.63 -1.60
CA VAL A 874 -0.14 31.21 -1.28
C VAL A 874 0.57 30.64 -2.51
N LEU A 875 -0.07 29.79 -3.30
CA LEU A 875 0.52 29.19 -4.50
C LEU A 875 0.78 30.25 -5.58
N HIS A 876 -0.16 31.17 -5.80
CA HIS A 876 0.03 32.29 -6.70
C HIS A 876 1.13 33.24 -6.22
N ARG A 877 1.32 33.42 -4.91
CA ARG A 877 2.46 34.16 -4.35
C ARG A 877 3.80 33.48 -4.63
N LEU A 878 3.88 32.15 -4.53
CA LEU A 878 5.10 31.42 -4.91
C LEU A 878 5.41 31.60 -6.40
N LYS A 879 4.40 31.48 -7.25
CA LYS A 879 4.49 31.72 -8.70
C LYS A 879 4.93 33.15 -9.00
N SER A 880 4.35 34.17 -8.36
CA SER A 880 4.65 35.58 -8.65
C SER A 880 6.07 36.00 -8.31
N HIS A 881 6.76 35.25 -7.44
CA HIS A 881 8.19 35.40 -7.19
C HIS A 881 9.09 34.75 -8.27
N GLY A 882 8.51 34.13 -9.30
CA GLY A 882 9.22 33.49 -10.42
C GLY A 882 9.36 31.98 -10.31
N ASN A 883 8.89 31.35 -9.24
CA ASN A 883 9.00 29.90 -9.05
C ASN A 883 8.03 29.12 -9.93
N THR A 884 8.39 27.88 -10.22
CA THR A 884 7.52 26.92 -10.92
C THR A 884 6.73 26.13 -9.88
N VAL A 885 5.42 26.04 -10.03
CA VAL A 885 4.54 25.30 -9.12
C VAL A 885 3.80 24.23 -9.91
N VAL A 886 4.08 22.96 -9.62
CA VAL A 886 3.42 21.80 -10.21
C VAL A 886 2.53 21.15 -9.15
N VAL A 887 1.26 20.99 -9.46
CA VAL A 887 0.27 20.44 -8.51
C VAL A 887 -0.46 19.28 -9.15
N ILE A 888 -0.55 18.15 -8.46
CA ILE A 888 -1.47 17.07 -8.81
C ILE A 888 -2.80 17.37 -8.14
N GLU A 889 -3.87 17.51 -8.92
CA GLU A 889 -5.18 17.84 -8.36
C GLU A 889 -6.36 17.25 -9.15
N HIS A 890 -7.46 17.13 -8.43
CA HIS A 890 -8.78 16.76 -8.89
C HIS A 890 -9.80 17.87 -8.64
N ASN A 891 -9.52 18.79 -7.70
CA ASN A 891 -10.41 19.87 -7.34
C ASN A 891 -10.52 20.90 -8.49
N LEU A 892 -11.75 21.09 -8.98
CA LEU A 892 -12.02 21.96 -10.12
C LEU A 892 -11.71 23.44 -9.85
N ASP A 893 -11.77 23.90 -8.61
CA ASP A 893 -11.42 25.28 -8.25
C ASP A 893 -9.92 25.56 -8.39
N VAL A 894 -9.08 24.55 -8.15
CA VAL A 894 -7.64 24.64 -8.39
C VAL A 894 -7.33 24.49 -9.87
N ILE A 895 -7.95 23.51 -10.53
CA ILE A 895 -7.74 23.25 -11.97
C ILE A 895 -8.10 24.49 -12.80
N LYS A 896 -9.24 25.15 -12.51
CA LYS A 896 -9.68 26.33 -13.27
C LYS A 896 -8.82 27.58 -13.04
N THR A 897 -8.07 27.64 -11.93
CA THR A 897 -7.20 28.79 -11.57
C THR A 897 -5.75 28.61 -12.01
N ALA A 898 -5.36 27.40 -12.42
CA ALA A 898 -4.04 27.12 -12.98
C ALA A 898 -3.75 27.89 -14.28
N ASP A 899 -2.48 28.21 -14.54
CA ASP A 899 -2.07 28.80 -15.83
C ASP A 899 -2.02 27.76 -16.94
N TRP A 900 -1.63 26.54 -16.58
CA TRP A 900 -1.44 25.42 -17.50
C TRP A 900 -1.99 24.13 -16.91
N ILE A 901 -2.64 23.31 -17.72
CA ILE A 901 -3.16 21.99 -17.35
C ILE A 901 -2.49 20.94 -18.22
N ILE A 902 -2.19 19.79 -17.62
CA ILE A 902 -1.81 18.56 -18.31
C ILE A 902 -2.76 17.46 -17.84
N ASP A 903 -3.62 16.98 -18.75
CA ASP A 903 -4.68 16.01 -18.45
C ASP A 903 -4.29 14.60 -18.90
N LEU A 904 -4.27 13.65 -17.96
CA LEU A 904 -3.92 12.25 -18.21
C LEU A 904 -5.17 11.37 -18.32
N GLY A 905 -5.14 10.41 -19.25
CA GLY A 905 -6.23 9.45 -19.42
C GLY A 905 -6.02 8.53 -20.62
N PRO A 906 -7.11 8.11 -21.31
CA PRO A 906 -8.52 8.44 -21.08
C PRO A 906 -9.13 7.78 -19.84
N GLU A 907 -8.61 6.63 -19.43
CA GLU A 907 -9.10 5.86 -18.27
C GLU A 907 -7.99 5.60 -17.24
N GLY A 908 -8.30 4.85 -16.18
CA GLY A 908 -7.32 4.39 -15.19
C GLY A 908 -6.70 3.03 -15.55
N GLY A 909 -5.52 2.73 -14.99
CA GLY A 909 -4.81 1.46 -15.16
C GLY A 909 -4.42 1.20 -16.61
N ALA A 910 -4.73 0.01 -17.11
CA ALA A 910 -4.39 -0.41 -18.47
C ALA A 910 -5.04 0.48 -19.54
N GLY A 911 -6.17 1.13 -19.27
CA GLY A 911 -6.84 2.05 -20.19
C GLY A 911 -6.28 3.48 -20.21
N GLY A 912 -5.29 3.78 -19.38
CA GLY A 912 -4.69 5.11 -19.22
C GLY A 912 -3.24 5.19 -19.66
N GLY A 913 -2.51 6.12 -19.02
CA GLY A 913 -1.06 6.29 -19.21
C GLY A 913 -0.67 7.12 -20.41
N MET A 914 -1.55 8.03 -20.85
CA MET A 914 -1.28 8.99 -21.93
C MET A 914 -1.66 10.41 -21.48
N ILE A 915 -0.99 11.42 -22.05
CA ILE A 915 -1.44 12.81 -21.97
C ILE A 915 -2.47 13.04 -23.08
N LEU A 916 -3.70 13.39 -22.71
CA LEU A 916 -4.79 13.67 -23.66
C LEU A 916 -4.72 15.09 -24.21
N ALA A 917 -4.47 16.05 -23.31
CA ALA A 917 -4.44 17.46 -23.61
C ALA A 917 -3.45 18.17 -22.68
N ALA A 918 -2.75 19.15 -23.22
CA ALA A 918 -1.92 20.08 -22.47
C ALA A 918 -2.17 21.49 -23.02
N GLY A 919 -2.43 22.46 -22.15
CA GLY A 919 -2.84 23.79 -22.57
C GLY A 919 -3.32 24.66 -21.42
N THR A 920 -3.90 25.81 -21.74
CA THR A 920 -4.66 26.58 -20.74
C THR A 920 -5.93 25.82 -20.35
N PRO A 921 -6.56 26.14 -19.19
CA PRO A 921 -7.86 25.58 -18.84
C PRO A 921 -8.93 25.71 -19.93
N GLU A 922 -8.91 26.80 -20.68
CA GLU A 922 -9.81 27.02 -21.81
C GLU A 922 -9.51 26.08 -22.99
N ASP A 923 -8.24 25.80 -23.28
CA ASP A 923 -7.84 24.87 -24.35
C ASP A 923 -8.22 23.43 -23.99
N VAL A 924 -7.93 23.01 -22.76
CA VAL A 924 -8.25 21.65 -22.28
C VAL A 924 -9.76 21.42 -22.24
N ALA A 925 -10.56 22.45 -21.87
CA ALA A 925 -12.02 22.36 -21.81
C ALA A 925 -12.70 22.05 -23.16
N GLU A 926 -12.02 22.23 -24.29
CA GLU A 926 -12.54 21.89 -25.62
C GLU A 926 -12.20 20.45 -26.06
N HIS A 927 -11.39 19.70 -25.29
CA HIS A 927 -10.98 18.35 -25.67
C HIS A 927 -12.10 17.32 -25.42
N PRO A 928 -12.63 16.63 -26.46
CA PRO A 928 -13.86 15.84 -26.35
C PRO A 928 -13.70 14.53 -25.55
N GLN A 929 -12.49 13.98 -25.48
CA GLN A 929 -12.19 12.74 -24.76
C GLN A 929 -11.74 12.98 -23.31
N SER A 930 -11.52 14.24 -22.91
CA SER A 930 -11.07 14.58 -21.57
C SER A 930 -12.26 14.56 -20.61
N HIS A 931 -12.20 13.70 -19.59
CA HIS A 931 -13.19 13.72 -18.51
C HIS A 931 -13.09 15.02 -17.71
N THR A 932 -11.89 15.58 -17.53
CA THR A 932 -11.68 16.88 -16.89
C THR A 932 -12.41 17.99 -17.66
N ALA A 933 -12.29 18.02 -18.99
CA ALA A 933 -12.93 19.02 -19.85
C ALA A 933 -14.46 19.06 -19.69
N ARG A 934 -15.09 17.88 -19.54
CA ARG A 934 -16.54 17.74 -19.34
C ARG A 934 -17.05 18.55 -18.14
N PHE A 935 -16.29 18.57 -17.05
CA PHE A 935 -16.66 19.27 -15.81
C PHE A 935 -16.12 20.70 -15.76
N LEU A 936 -14.97 20.96 -16.38
CA LEU A 936 -14.35 22.28 -16.40
C LEU A 936 -15.11 23.28 -17.29
N LYS A 937 -15.63 22.82 -18.43
CA LYS A 937 -16.31 23.67 -19.43
C LYS A 937 -17.53 24.43 -18.87
N PRO A 938 -18.47 23.80 -18.13
CA PRO A 938 -19.58 24.52 -17.49
C PRO A 938 -19.13 25.60 -16.50
N MET A 939 -18.09 25.35 -15.71
CA MET A 939 -17.59 26.32 -14.72
C MET A 939 -16.98 27.56 -15.38
N LEU A 940 -16.18 27.36 -16.44
CA LEU A 940 -15.60 28.46 -17.22
C LEU A 940 -16.68 29.26 -17.96
N ALA A 941 -17.70 28.59 -18.50
CA ALA A 941 -18.83 29.25 -19.16
C ALA A 941 -19.64 30.12 -18.18
N LEU A 942 -19.95 29.60 -16.99
CA LEU A 942 -20.66 30.33 -15.95
C LEU A 942 -19.87 31.57 -15.50
N HIS A 943 -18.55 31.45 -15.37
CA HIS A 943 -17.68 32.57 -15.04
C HIS A 943 -17.72 33.66 -16.11
N LYS A 944 -17.58 33.29 -17.40
CA LYS A 944 -17.69 34.23 -18.53
C LYS A 944 -19.06 34.92 -18.60
N GLN A 945 -20.15 34.21 -18.28
CA GLN A 945 -21.49 34.81 -18.22
C GLN A 945 -21.59 35.84 -17.10
N ARG A 946 -21.09 35.52 -15.90
CA ARG A 946 -21.08 36.43 -14.75
C ARG A 946 -20.19 37.65 -14.97
N ALA A 947 -19.03 37.47 -15.60
CA ALA A 947 -18.13 38.57 -15.97
C ALA A 947 -18.76 39.54 -16.97
N LYS A 948 -19.65 39.05 -17.87
CA LYS A 948 -20.42 39.90 -18.79
C LYS A 948 -21.61 40.63 -18.15
N MET A 949 -22.07 40.17 -16.98
CA MET A 949 -23.19 40.76 -16.23
C MET A 949 -22.75 41.83 -15.22
N LYS A 950 -21.47 41.85 -14.85
CA LYS A 950 -20.83 42.92 -14.07
C LYS A 950 -20.26 43.97 -15.01
#